data_AF-A0A1H4U695-F1
#
_entry.id   AF-A0A1H4U695-F1
#
_cell.length_a   1.000
_cell.length_b   1.000
_cell.length_c   1.000
_cell.angle_alpha   90.00
_cell.angle_beta   90.00
_cell.angle_gamma   90.00
#
_symmetry.space_group_name_H-M   'P 1'
#
loop_
_entity.id
_entity.type
_entity.pdbx_description
1 polymer ?
#
loop_
_entity_poly.entity_id
_entity_poly.type
_entity_poly.pdbx_seq_one_letter_code
_entity_poly.pdbx_strand_id
1 'polypeptide(L)'
;MHAFRSAAVVLAILLPSASQAEIARIRGGEHDEFTRIVIEAPSLGHWKLGKEEGDYAFRAEDQPDGYDLSKAFDKIPKSRIRSLSQDKASGALRIDIGCTCHAIAFEVRPGVIAIDVRNGPAPPGSEFEHPFEAVDPAGGNQPSQDPAAPINAAPVIKPPKASPASGVAQKPFYNWLEIAGFGLPSEPSISDEEASDDMRFLLTPLRDALLRQISLGIVEGVVVPGALTELPAPAKSPLAESPGVRIANGEMPGIRAGTDRSPGPNLTADGKPCLPERMTDIAAWLPDQAPLAALSNLRTNLLTEFDRPVVENVLEAARVNIALGFGAEARQILTLLPVEEAAQQAALYDLSYLVDLEPGPRRAFSGMESCDSYAALWAILALATEGSERSATAPNTAAVTRSFSALSQDLRRHLAPALVSYFMAGGDETTARRLRDAVLRMPGPTGQQVRLMDAGIELATGNADAAADIAEEVLSDPGVSAAEAAILRAESAFRGDRLLPPDLAAQLAALTAELRGTDSYSRIRRAEVLTLAMTGNFRAAFDLLPEAPDTDGDLWDLASVAAPDEILLTEALKVSVPPRGKREVNRQVAQRLLRFGFAQEALHWLGPAGSLEAEADRVLAAEAALAIRDARLTVRILAGLGGAEADALRARAAIQLGNANAAAAIFLASGDKRRALRAEFWAGDWSYIADQDAAGLSPAAAILLSSPAVGASEGILARGTRLAGESETAREAIVDLMQAVPEQFP
;
A
#
# COMPACT_ATOMS: atom_id res chain seq x y z
N MET A 1 46.44 -51.59 34.23
CA MET A 1 45.28 -50.74 33.88
C MET A 1 45.32 -50.13 32.47
N HIS A 2 46.40 -50.27 31.70
CA HIS A 2 46.44 -49.78 30.30
C HIS A 2 45.96 -50.79 29.24
N ALA A 3 46.02 -52.10 29.52
CA ALA A 3 45.59 -53.13 28.57
C ALA A 3 44.06 -53.22 28.38
N PHE A 4 43.28 -52.87 29.42
CA PHE A 4 41.81 -52.92 29.35
C PHE A 4 41.18 -51.75 28.58
N ARG A 5 41.89 -50.63 28.43
CA ARG A 5 41.41 -49.47 27.65
C ARG A 5 41.62 -49.66 26.14
N SER A 6 42.66 -50.38 25.73
CA SER A 6 42.93 -50.66 24.31
C SER A 6 41.98 -51.72 23.72
N ALA A 7 41.52 -52.68 24.53
CA ALA A 7 40.58 -53.72 24.08
C ALA A 7 39.16 -53.17 23.82
N ALA A 8 38.72 -52.15 24.55
CA ALA A 8 37.41 -51.52 24.34
C ALA A 8 37.33 -50.69 23.05
N VAL A 9 38.46 -50.11 22.60
CA VAL A 9 38.52 -49.31 21.36
C VAL A 9 38.55 -50.21 20.11
N VAL A 10 39.21 -51.37 20.18
CA VAL A 10 39.24 -52.33 19.05
C VAL A 10 37.91 -53.06 18.88
N LEU A 11 37.17 -53.32 19.97
CA LEU A 11 35.85 -53.96 19.90
C LEU A 11 34.74 -53.03 19.35
N ALA A 12 34.91 -51.71 19.46
CA ALA A 12 34.00 -50.73 18.86
C ALA A 12 34.17 -50.57 17.33
N ILE A 13 35.30 -51.01 16.78
CA ILE A 13 35.61 -50.92 15.33
C ILE A 13 35.15 -52.18 14.57
N LEU A 14 34.77 -53.25 15.29
CA LEU A 14 34.32 -54.52 14.71
C LEU A 14 32.81 -54.77 14.82
N LEU A 15 32.02 -53.76 15.25
CA LEU A 15 30.57 -53.80 15.06
C LEU A 15 30.30 -53.64 13.55
N PRO A 16 29.74 -54.65 12.87
CA PRO A 16 29.28 -54.47 11.50
C PRO A 16 28.23 -53.37 11.55
N SER A 17 28.44 -52.28 10.80
CA SER A 17 27.37 -51.36 10.48
C SER A 17 26.30 -52.18 9.78
N ALA A 18 25.25 -52.56 10.50
CA ALA A 18 24.03 -53.00 9.87
C ALA A 18 23.57 -51.81 9.04
N SER A 19 23.70 -51.91 7.72
CA SER A 19 23.00 -51.05 6.78
C SER A 19 21.53 -51.15 7.17
N GLN A 20 21.01 -50.12 7.84
CA GLN A 20 19.59 -50.02 8.11
C GLN A 20 18.94 -49.87 6.74
N ALA A 21 18.10 -50.84 6.38
CA ALA A 21 17.38 -50.79 5.11
C ALA A 21 16.48 -49.54 5.11
N GLU A 22 16.69 -48.61 4.18
CA GLU A 22 15.99 -47.32 4.15
C GLU A 22 14.66 -47.49 3.39
N ILE A 23 13.54 -47.52 4.13
CA ILE A 23 12.20 -47.66 3.56
C ILE A 23 11.58 -46.28 3.34
N ALA A 24 11.30 -45.92 2.08
CA ALA A 24 10.62 -44.68 1.71
C ALA A 24 9.13 -44.76 2.03
N ARG A 25 8.57 -43.75 2.69
CA ARG A 25 7.14 -43.71 3.05
C ARG A 25 6.32 -43.04 1.98
N ILE A 26 5.18 -43.63 1.64
CA ILE A 26 4.26 -43.06 0.64
C ILE A 26 2.94 -42.61 1.27
N ARG A 27 2.52 -41.39 0.95
CA ARG A 27 1.23 -40.81 1.39
C ARG A 27 0.46 -40.23 0.22
N GLY A 28 -0.85 -40.47 0.17
CA GLY A 28 -1.74 -39.88 -0.84
C GLY A 28 -2.60 -38.74 -0.27
N GLY A 29 -2.96 -37.78 -1.11
CA GLY A 29 -3.98 -36.75 -0.84
C GLY A 29 -4.78 -36.40 -2.10
N GLU A 30 -6.11 -36.37 -1.99
CA GLU A 30 -7.01 -36.02 -3.10
C GLU A 30 -7.33 -34.52 -3.09
N HIS A 31 -7.31 -33.90 -4.27
CA HIS A 31 -7.77 -32.55 -4.51
C HIS A 31 -8.69 -32.53 -5.75
N ASP A 32 -9.50 -31.47 -5.90
CA ASP A 32 -10.46 -31.37 -6.99
C ASP A 32 -9.79 -31.48 -8.37
N GLU A 33 -8.61 -30.89 -8.55
CA GLU A 33 -7.89 -30.87 -9.83
C GLU A 33 -6.85 -31.98 -10.01
N PHE A 34 -6.35 -32.60 -8.94
CA PHE A 34 -5.29 -33.63 -9.00
C PHE A 34 -5.30 -34.58 -7.80
N THR A 35 -4.77 -35.79 -7.99
CA THR A 35 -4.41 -36.71 -6.91
C THR A 35 -2.91 -36.61 -6.66
N ARG A 36 -2.48 -36.27 -5.44
CA ARG A 36 -1.07 -36.17 -5.08
C ARG A 36 -0.58 -37.41 -4.34
N ILE A 37 0.60 -37.89 -4.72
CA ILE A 37 1.37 -38.87 -3.96
C ILE A 37 2.66 -38.21 -3.49
N VAL A 38 3.00 -38.38 -2.22
CA VAL A 38 4.24 -37.88 -1.62
C VAL A 38 5.11 -39.07 -1.21
N ILE A 39 6.38 -39.04 -1.64
CA ILE A 39 7.42 -40.01 -1.31
C ILE A 39 8.39 -39.33 -0.34
N GLU A 40 8.54 -39.86 0.87
CA GLU A 40 9.39 -39.32 1.93
C GLU A 40 10.52 -40.31 2.28
N ALA A 41 11.79 -39.91 2.10
CA ALA A 41 12.97 -40.62 2.59
C ALA A 41 14.16 -39.66 2.90
N PRO A 42 15.00 -39.95 3.91
CA PRO A 42 16.16 -39.14 4.29
C PRO A 42 17.12 -38.74 3.16
N SER A 43 17.36 -39.61 2.18
CA SER A 43 18.15 -39.29 0.97
C SER A 43 17.53 -39.93 -0.27
N LEU A 44 17.04 -39.10 -1.21
CA LEU A 44 16.51 -39.54 -2.51
C LEU A 44 17.41 -39.13 -3.69
N GLY A 45 18.52 -38.43 -3.43
CA GLY A 45 19.49 -37.98 -4.45
C GLY A 45 18.83 -37.31 -5.67
N HIS A 46 19.42 -37.51 -6.85
CA HIS A 46 18.73 -37.20 -8.10
C HIS A 46 17.63 -38.24 -8.38
N TRP A 47 16.48 -37.80 -8.85
CA TRP A 47 15.35 -38.67 -9.13
C TRP A 47 14.85 -38.50 -10.57
N LYS A 48 14.16 -39.52 -11.08
CA LYS A 48 13.52 -39.53 -12.40
C LYS A 48 12.11 -40.06 -12.30
N LEU A 49 11.20 -39.42 -13.02
CA LEU A 49 9.85 -39.89 -13.32
C LEU A 49 9.70 -39.95 -14.84
N GLY A 50 9.14 -41.03 -15.37
CA GLY A 50 8.87 -41.17 -16.79
C GLY A 50 7.74 -42.13 -17.07
N LYS A 51 7.35 -42.23 -18.35
CA LYS A 51 6.23 -43.05 -18.80
C LYS A 51 6.67 -44.48 -19.13
N GLU A 52 5.93 -45.46 -18.62
CA GLU A 52 6.17 -46.89 -18.84
C GLU A 52 4.85 -47.55 -19.26
N GLU A 53 4.73 -47.99 -20.52
CA GLU A 53 3.55 -48.71 -21.07
C GLU A 53 2.17 -48.04 -20.85
N GLY A 54 2.12 -46.73 -20.61
CA GLY A 54 0.88 -45.98 -20.33
C GLY A 54 0.69 -45.56 -18.87
N ASP A 55 1.55 -46.09 -17.99
CA ASP A 55 1.67 -45.77 -16.58
C ASP A 55 2.92 -44.90 -16.31
N TYR A 56 3.23 -44.63 -15.05
CA TYR A 56 4.47 -43.93 -14.66
C TYR A 56 5.36 -44.80 -13.77
N ALA A 57 6.66 -44.59 -13.91
CA ALA A 57 7.68 -45.19 -13.06
C ALA A 57 8.56 -44.10 -12.44
N PHE A 58 8.77 -44.21 -11.13
CA PHE A 58 9.61 -43.30 -10.34
C PHE A 58 10.83 -44.05 -9.80
N ARG A 59 12.02 -43.43 -9.90
CA ARG A 59 13.26 -43.95 -9.31
C ARG A 59 14.14 -42.81 -8.79
N ALA A 60 14.69 -43.02 -7.60
CA ALA A 60 15.75 -42.22 -6.99
C ALA A 60 17.14 -42.86 -7.27
N GLU A 61 18.18 -42.04 -7.39
CA GLU A 61 19.59 -42.47 -7.51
C GLU A 61 20.04 -43.17 -6.23
N ASP A 62 19.74 -42.57 -5.08
CA ASP A 62 19.82 -43.21 -3.77
C ASP A 62 18.55 -44.04 -3.56
N GLN A 63 18.50 -45.20 -4.20
CA GLN A 63 17.29 -46.03 -4.24
C GLN A 63 16.96 -46.59 -2.84
N PRO A 64 15.73 -46.36 -2.31
CA PRO A 64 15.32 -46.94 -1.04
C PRO A 64 15.17 -48.46 -1.16
N ASP A 65 15.48 -49.18 -0.08
CA ASP A 65 15.37 -50.65 0.01
C ASP A 65 13.92 -51.15 -0.08
N GLY A 66 12.94 -50.25 0.01
CA GLY A 66 11.53 -50.53 -0.21
C GLY A 66 10.65 -49.29 -0.09
N TYR A 67 9.38 -49.44 -0.50
CA TYR A 67 8.35 -48.42 -0.31
C TYR A 67 7.29 -48.91 0.68
N ASP A 68 7.03 -48.13 1.73
CA ASP A 68 5.88 -48.33 2.61
C ASP A 68 4.63 -47.73 1.97
N LEU A 69 3.85 -48.60 1.32
CA LEU A 69 2.60 -48.26 0.63
C LEU A 69 1.36 -48.32 1.56
N SER A 70 1.52 -48.67 2.84
CA SER A 70 0.41 -49.00 3.74
C SER A 70 -0.62 -47.89 3.90
N LYS A 71 -0.18 -46.63 3.78
CA LYS A 71 -1.02 -45.42 3.92
C LYS A 71 -1.22 -44.64 2.62
N ALA A 72 -0.74 -45.16 1.49
CA ALA A 72 -0.79 -44.44 0.23
C ALA A 72 -2.23 -44.16 -0.24
N PHE A 73 -3.17 -45.05 0.09
CA PHE A 73 -4.57 -44.97 -0.32
C PHE A 73 -5.55 -44.58 0.80
N ASP A 74 -5.07 -44.15 1.97
CA ASP A 74 -5.93 -43.77 3.11
C ASP A 74 -6.86 -42.59 2.79
N LYS A 75 -6.41 -41.67 1.92
CA LYS A 75 -7.07 -40.39 1.63
C LYS A 75 -7.28 -40.12 0.13
N ILE A 76 -7.07 -41.12 -0.73
CA ILE A 76 -7.25 -40.99 -2.18
C ILE A 76 -8.17 -42.09 -2.73
N PRO A 77 -9.14 -41.75 -3.59
CA PRO A 77 -9.91 -42.74 -4.33
C PRO A 77 -9.06 -43.38 -5.45
N LYS A 78 -9.45 -44.57 -5.91
CA LYS A 78 -8.81 -45.27 -7.04
C LYS A 78 -9.29 -44.81 -8.41
N SER A 79 -9.70 -43.55 -8.53
CA SER A 79 -10.22 -42.96 -9.78
C SER A 79 -9.11 -42.54 -10.73
N ARG A 80 -8.06 -41.88 -10.21
CA ARG A 80 -6.90 -41.46 -11.01
C ARG A 80 -5.72 -42.42 -10.92
N ILE A 81 -5.45 -42.92 -9.73
CA ILE A 81 -4.35 -43.86 -9.46
C ILE A 81 -4.97 -45.17 -9.01
N ARG A 82 -4.83 -46.23 -9.81
CA ARG A 82 -5.45 -47.53 -9.55
C ARG A 82 -4.66 -48.34 -8.53
N SER A 83 -3.35 -48.34 -8.69
CA SER A 83 -2.44 -49.10 -7.82
C SER A 83 -1.04 -48.49 -7.77
N LEU A 84 -0.34 -48.78 -6.69
CA LEU A 84 1.09 -48.50 -6.52
C LEU A 84 1.78 -49.82 -6.24
N SER A 85 2.92 -50.05 -6.87
CA SER A 85 3.71 -51.26 -6.63
C SER A 85 5.19 -50.99 -6.83
N GLN A 86 6.04 -51.74 -6.13
CA GLN A 86 7.47 -51.71 -6.40
C GLN A 86 7.80 -52.78 -7.43
N ASP A 87 8.50 -52.40 -8.49
CA ASP A 87 9.02 -53.34 -9.48
C ASP A 87 10.14 -54.19 -8.87
N LYS A 88 10.04 -55.52 -9.00
CA LYS A 88 10.98 -56.46 -8.35
C LYS A 88 12.32 -56.57 -9.04
N ALA A 89 12.41 -56.22 -10.32
CA ALA A 89 13.66 -56.29 -11.09
C ALA A 89 14.43 -54.96 -10.99
N SER A 90 13.69 -53.85 -10.98
CA SER A 90 14.20 -52.51 -11.18
C SER A 90 14.16 -51.66 -9.89
N GLY A 91 13.42 -52.10 -8.88
CA GLY A 91 13.19 -51.41 -7.61
C GLY A 91 12.43 -50.08 -7.75
N ALA A 92 11.98 -49.71 -8.95
CA ALA A 92 11.25 -48.47 -9.21
C ALA A 92 9.82 -48.56 -8.64
N LEU A 93 9.26 -47.40 -8.24
CA LEU A 93 7.87 -47.30 -7.88
C LEU A 93 7.02 -47.16 -9.15
N ARG A 94 6.19 -48.15 -9.44
CA ARG A 94 5.20 -48.12 -10.51
C ARG A 94 3.90 -47.51 -10.03
N ILE A 95 3.37 -46.59 -10.84
CA ILE A 95 2.15 -45.82 -10.60
C ILE A 95 1.19 -46.12 -11.75
N ASP A 96 0.21 -47.00 -11.47
CA ASP A 96 -0.80 -47.44 -12.43
C ASP A 96 -1.93 -46.41 -12.52
N ILE A 97 -2.11 -45.84 -13.71
CA ILE A 97 -3.02 -44.72 -13.96
C ILE A 97 -4.37 -45.22 -14.49
N GLY A 98 -5.44 -44.77 -13.86
CA GLY A 98 -6.80 -45.24 -14.13
C GLY A 98 -7.60 -44.49 -15.18
N CYS A 99 -7.05 -43.40 -15.69
CA CYS A 99 -7.74 -42.38 -16.47
C CYS A 99 -6.85 -41.83 -17.59
N THR A 100 -7.44 -41.05 -18.52
CA THR A 100 -6.66 -40.24 -19.47
C THR A 100 -6.09 -39.04 -18.72
N CYS A 101 -4.96 -39.26 -18.06
CA CYS A 101 -4.35 -38.36 -17.10
C CYS A 101 -2.86 -38.23 -17.36
N HIS A 102 -2.23 -37.19 -16.81
CA HIS A 102 -0.79 -37.00 -16.85
C HIS A 102 -0.21 -36.74 -15.46
N ALA A 103 1.07 -37.08 -15.27
CA ALA A 103 1.78 -36.87 -14.02
C ALA A 103 2.74 -35.68 -14.11
N ILE A 104 2.85 -34.92 -13.01
CA ILE A 104 3.83 -33.86 -12.83
C ILE A 104 4.53 -34.12 -11.49
N ALA A 105 5.86 -34.15 -11.48
CA ALA A 105 6.63 -34.35 -10.27
C ALA A 105 7.50 -33.15 -9.93
N PHE A 106 7.68 -32.89 -8.64
CA PHE A 106 8.61 -31.89 -8.15
C PHE A 106 9.04 -32.23 -6.72
N GLU A 107 10.20 -31.71 -6.33
CA GLU A 107 10.72 -31.87 -4.97
C GLU A 107 10.21 -30.74 -4.08
N VAL A 108 9.55 -31.09 -2.97
CA VAL A 108 9.01 -30.12 -2.00
C VAL A 108 10.12 -29.59 -1.10
N ARG A 109 11.03 -30.48 -0.70
CA ARG A 109 12.25 -30.24 0.07
C ARG A 109 13.16 -31.47 -0.08
N PRO A 110 14.47 -31.39 0.26
CA PRO A 110 15.38 -32.52 0.22
C PRO A 110 14.77 -33.79 0.84
N GLY A 111 14.63 -34.84 0.03
CA GLY A 111 14.08 -36.14 0.47
C GLY A 111 12.55 -36.23 0.52
N VAL A 112 11.82 -35.25 -0.01
CA VAL A 112 10.35 -35.29 -0.14
C VAL A 112 9.92 -34.90 -1.54
N ILE A 113 9.43 -35.88 -2.30
CA ILE A 113 9.01 -35.71 -3.69
C ILE A 113 7.49 -35.84 -3.79
N ALA A 114 6.85 -34.89 -4.47
CA ALA A 114 5.42 -34.90 -4.73
C ALA A 114 5.15 -35.19 -6.22
N ILE A 115 4.22 -36.09 -6.49
CA ILE A 115 3.76 -36.48 -7.83
C ILE A 115 2.26 -36.20 -7.92
N ASP A 116 1.87 -35.30 -8.82
CA ASP A 116 0.49 -34.91 -9.07
C ASP A 116 -0.05 -35.57 -10.33
N VAL A 117 -1.15 -36.31 -10.21
CA VAL A 117 -1.86 -36.92 -11.34
C VAL A 117 -3.10 -36.09 -11.67
N ARG A 118 -3.07 -35.44 -12.85
CA ARG A 118 -4.09 -34.51 -13.35
C ARG A 118 -4.90 -35.14 -14.48
N ASN A 119 -6.18 -34.78 -14.57
CA ASN A 119 -7.03 -35.22 -15.68
C ASN A 119 -6.65 -34.50 -16.99
N GLY A 120 -6.73 -35.20 -18.10
CA GLY A 120 -6.48 -34.65 -19.44
C GLY A 120 -5.06 -34.94 -19.97
N PRO A 121 -4.81 -34.64 -21.26
CA PRO A 121 -3.51 -34.85 -21.88
C PRO A 121 -2.45 -33.94 -21.26
N ALA A 122 -1.19 -34.40 -21.27
CA ALA A 122 -0.07 -33.61 -20.80
C ALA A 122 0.14 -32.33 -21.65
N PRO A 123 0.63 -31.23 -21.06
CA PRO A 123 1.06 -30.06 -21.81
C PRO A 123 2.14 -30.41 -22.86
N PRO A 124 2.16 -29.75 -24.04
CA PRO A 124 3.21 -29.95 -25.04
C PRO A 124 4.60 -29.69 -24.42
N GLY A 125 5.49 -30.69 -24.49
CA GLY A 125 6.86 -30.60 -23.95
C GLY A 125 7.04 -31.03 -22.50
N SER A 126 6.05 -31.68 -21.87
CA SER A 126 6.18 -32.25 -20.52
C SER A 126 7.32 -33.28 -20.45
N GLU A 127 8.32 -33.01 -19.60
CA GLU A 127 9.49 -33.88 -19.41
C GLU A 127 9.13 -35.25 -18.80
N PHE A 128 8.03 -35.34 -18.07
CA PHE A 128 7.56 -36.57 -17.41
C PHE A 128 6.85 -37.53 -18.37
N GLU A 129 6.55 -37.11 -19.59
CA GLU A 129 5.95 -37.95 -20.63
C GLU A 129 6.97 -38.72 -21.46
N HIS A 130 8.27 -38.47 -21.25
CA HIS A 130 9.33 -39.23 -21.91
C HIS A 130 9.35 -40.68 -21.44
N PRO A 131 9.71 -41.65 -22.31
CA PRO A 131 9.85 -43.05 -21.91
C PRO A 131 10.80 -43.22 -20.72
N PHE A 132 10.40 -44.01 -19.73
CA PHE A 132 11.24 -44.34 -18.58
C PHE A 132 12.33 -45.35 -18.99
N GLU A 133 13.59 -44.91 -19.01
CA GLU A 133 14.73 -45.80 -19.23
C GLU A 133 15.27 -46.31 -17.89
N ALA A 134 15.04 -47.59 -17.60
CA ALA A 134 15.64 -48.26 -16.44
C ALA A 134 17.12 -48.58 -16.74
N VAL A 135 18.06 -47.93 -16.05
CA VAL A 135 19.46 -48.33 -16.06
C VAL A 135 19.60 -49.64 -15.26
N ASP A 136 20.25 -50.65 -15.86
CA ASP A 136 20.52 -51.98 -15.28
C ASP A 136 21.63 -51.91 -14.20
N PRO A 137 21.56 -52.64 -13.06
CA PRO A 137 22.53 -52.53 -11.97
C PRO A 137 23.82 -53.36 -12.15
N ALA A 138 24.10 -53.91 -13.33
CA ALA A 138 25.24 -54.79 -13.57
C ALA A 138 26.19 -54.23 -14.65
N GLY A 139 26.93 -53.18 -14.32
CA GLY A 139 27.97 -52.64 -15.18
C GLY A 139 28.79 -51.55 -14.50
N GLY A 140 29.95 -51.92 -13.97
CA GLY A 140 30.89 -50.97 -13.39
C GLY A 140 31.48 -50.00 -14.43
N ASN A 141 31.71 -48.77 -13.97
CA ASN A 141 32.58 -47.72 -14.53
C ASN A 141 32.83 -47.75 -16.05
N GLN A 142 32.12 -46.89 -16.78
CA GLN A 142 32.63 -46.32 -18.01
C GLN A 142 32.25 -44.84 -18.11
N PRO A 143 33.20 -43.94 -18.40
CA PRO A 143 32.91 -42.52 -18.56
C PRO A 143 32.06 -42.32 -19.80
N SER A 144 30.97 -41.56 -19.65
CA SER A 144 30.07 -41.15 -20.72
C SER A 144 30.84 -40.42 -21.83
N GLN A 145 30.94 -41.09 -22.98
CA GLN A 145 31.29 -40.50 -24.26
C GLN A 145 30.03 -39.92 -24.90
N ASP A 146 30.13 -38.71 -25.44
CA ASP A 146 29.13 -38.11 -26.32
C ASP A 146 28.80 -39.03 -27.51
N PRO A 147 27.52 -39.24 -27.86
CA PRO A 147 27.17 -39.83 -29.15
C PRO A 147 27.22 -38.76 -30.24
N ALA A 148 28.25 -38.85 -31.08
CA ALA A 148 28.23 -38.27 -32.41
C ALA A 148 27.14 -38.95 -33.26
N ALA A 149 26.15 -38.19 -33.72
CA ALA A 149 25.24 -38.60 -34.79
C ALA A 149 25.78 -38.15 -36.17
N PRO A 150 25.55 -38.94 -37.24
CA PRO A 150 26.26 -38.83 -38.52
C PRO A 150 25.64 -37.77 -39.45
N ILE A 151 26.50 -36.94 -40.05
CA ILE A 151 26.13 -35.98 -41.10
C ILE A 151 26.19 -36.70 -42.46
N ASN A 152 25.05 -37.07 -43.01
CA ASN A 152 24.94 -37.46 -44.42
C ASN A 152 24.55 -36.24 -45.28
N ALA A 153 25.54 -35.75 -46.02
CA ALA A 153 25.50 -35.12 -47.35
C ALA A 153 24.32 -34.20 -47.74
N ALA A 154 24.56 -32.89 -47.66
CA ALA A 154 23.97 -31.90 -48.58
C ALA A 154 24.91 -31.70 -49.80
N PRO A 155 24.38 -31.39 -51.01
CA PRO A 155 25.16 -31.40 -52.25
C PRO A 155 26.07 -30.17 -52.40
N VAL A 156 27.24 -30.44 -52.98
CA VAL A 156 28.29 -29.48 -53.37
C VAL A 156 27.80 -28.56 -54.49
N ILE A 157 27.81 -27.24 -54.24
CA ILE A 157 27.84 -26.22 -55.31
C ILE A 157 29.28 -25.69 -55.41
N LYS A 158 29.86 -25.85 -56.60
CA LYS A 158 31.26 -25.53 -56.92
C LYS A 158 31.49 -24.02 -57.04
N PRO A 159 32.69 -23.52 -56.66
CA PRO A 159 33.09 -22.14 -56.92
C PRO A 159 33.38 -21.91 -58.42
N PRO A 160 33.08 -20.72 -58.98
CA PRO A 160 33.47 -20.39 -60.33
C PRO A 160 34.99 -20.16 -60.44
N LYS A 161 35.56 -20.69 -61.53
CA LYS A 161 36.98 -20.61 -61.90
C LYS A 161 37.39 -19.17 -62.25
N ALA A 162 38.62 -18.84 -61.91
CA ALA A 162 39.34 -17.65 -62.34
C ALA A 162 39.64 -17.64 -63.85
N SER A 163 39.71 -16.42 -64.40
CA SER A 163 40.45 -16.05 -65.61
C SER A 163 41.06 -14.64 -65.39
N PRO A 164 42.09 -14.23 -66.13
CA PRO A 164 43.39 -13.90 -65.55
C PRO A 164 43.69 -12.40 -65.42
N ALA A 165 44.76 -12.15 -64.67
CA ALA A 165 45.35 -10.87 -64.32
C ALA A 165 45.62 -9.92 -65.50
N SER A 166 45.43 -8.62 -65.24
CA SER A 166 46.16 -7.53 -65.90
C SER A 166 46.19 -6.30 -64.98
N GLY A 167 47.40 -5.80 -64.71
CA GLY A 167 47.64 -4.36 -64.59
C GLY A 167 47.59 -3.74 -63.20
N VAL A 168 48.76 -3.70 -62.56
CA VAL A 168 49.24 -2.77 -61.53
C VAL A 168 48.60 -1.36 -61.59
N ALA A 169 48.11 -0.85 -60.45
CA ALA A 169 48.14 0.57 -60.12
C ALA A 169 48.26 0.78 -58.60
N GLN A 170 49.21 1.61 -58.20
CA GLN A 170 49.62 1.91 -56.84
C GLN A 170 48.49 2.55 -56.01
N LYS A 171 48.45 2.27 -54.70
CA LYS A 171 47.63 3.00 -53.71
C LYS A 171 48.06 4.47 -53.65
N PRO A 172 47.15 5.47 -53.77
CA PRO A 172 47.41 6.79 -53.23
C PRO A 172 47.14 6.81 -51.72
N PHE A 173 48.08 7.39 -50.98
CA PHE A 173 47.91 7.78 -49.58
C PHE A 173 46.76 8.79 -49.47
N TYR A 174 45.79 8.52 -48.59
CA TYR A 174 44.74 9.49 -48.24
C TYR A 174 45.32 10.52 -47.26
N ASN A 175 45.34 11.80 -47.65
CA ASN A 175 45.75 12.91 -46.80
C ASN A 175 44.51 13.73 -46.39
N TRP A 176 44.12 13.63 -45.13
CA TRP A 176 42.89 14.19 -44.58
C TRP A 176 42.96 15.72 -44.34
N LEU A 177 44.12 16.36 -44.53
CA LEU A 177 44.27 17.82 -44.40
C LEU A 177 43.81 18.62 -45.63
N GLU A 178 43.45 18.00 -46.75
CA GLU A 178 42.93 18.71 -47.94
C GLU A 178 41.41 18.98 -47.92
N ILE A 179 40.66 18.45 -46.95
CA ILE A 179 39.19 18.63 -46.88
C ILE A 179 38.79 19.92 -46.13
N ALA A 180 39.76 20.65 -45.55
CA ALA A 180 39.50 21.89 -44.80
C ALA A 180 39.23 23.13 -45.67
N GLY A 181 38.90 22.99 -46.96
CA GLY A 181 38.99 24.09 -47.90
C GLY A 181 37.96 24.13 -49.03
N PHE A 182 36.70 23.74 -48.86
CA PHE A 182 35.63 24.18 -49.78
C PHE A 182 34.29 24.38 -49.04
N GLY A 183 33.68 25.55 -49.28
CA GLY A 183 32.45 26.00 -48.64
C GLY A 183 31.20 25.22 -49.04
N LEU A 184 30.16 25.40 -48.22
CA LEU A 184 28.83 24.77 -48.26
C LEU A 184 28.24 24.67 -49.67
N PRO A 185 27.89 23.46 -50.16
CA PRO A 185 26.94 23.31 -51.27
C PRO A 185 25.51 23.49 -50.75
N SER A 186 24.68 24.17 -51.54
CA SER A 186 23.24 24.36 -51.34
C SER A 186 22.45 23.04 -51.44
N GLU A 187 21.42 22.89 -50.59
CA GLU A 187 20.54 21.73 -50.52
C GLU A 187 19.77 21.47 -51.85
N PRO A 188 19.65 20.20 -52.30
CA PRO A 188 18.74 19.84 -53.38
C PRO A 188 17.29 19.77 -52.86
N SER A 189 16.37 20.43 -53.57
CA SER A 189 14.93 20.29 -53.35
C SER A 189 14.42 18.98 -53.95
N ILE A 190 13.87 18.09 -53.12
CA ILE A 190 13.18 16.87 -53.55
C ILE A 190 11.69 17.19 -53.69
N SER A 191 11.07 16.84 -54.82
CA SER A 191 9.63 17.02 -55.03
C SER A 191 8.82 15.84 -54.47
N ASP A 192 7.63 16.15 -53.92
CA ASP A 192 6.75 15.22 -53.19
C ASP A 192 6.27 13.97 -53.97
N GLU A 193 6.43 13.93 -55.30
CA GLU A 193 6.03 12.78 -56.11
C GLU A 193 7.01 11.60 -56.03
N GLU A 194 8.32 11.83 -55.81
CA GLU A 194 9.33 10.76 -55.70
C GLU A 194 9.31 10.07 -54.33
N ALA A 195 8.86 10.75 -53.27
CA ALA A 195 8.78 10.20 -51.92
C ALA A 195 7.66 9.14 -51.74
N SER A 196 6.69 9.09 -52.66
CA SER A 196 5.53 8.19 -52.53
C SER A 196 5.80 6.77 -53.02
N ASP A 197 6.68 6.59 -54.01
CA ASP A 197 7.00 5.28 -54.59
C ASP A 197 8.03 4.49 -53.76
N ASP A 198 9.02 5.18 -53.18
CA ASP A 198 10.00 4.56 -52.27
C ASP A 198 9.36 4.05 -50.97
N MET A 199 8.34 4.74 -50.46
CA MET A 199 7.60 4.33 -49.26
C MET A 199 6.80 3.02 -49.49
N ARG A 200 6.29 2.80 -50.70
CA ARG A 200 5.57 1.56 -51.07
C ARG A 200 6.52 0.37 -51.18
N PHE A 201 7.75 0.60 -51.64
CA PHE A 201 8.76 -0.45 -51.76
C PHE A 201 9.28 -0.93 -50.39
N LEU A 202 9.35 -0.04 -49.38
CA LEU A 202 9.83 -0.38 -48.02
C LEU A 202 8.81 -1.12 -47.15
N LEU A 203 7.51 -0.95 -47.39
CA LEU A 203 6.45 -1.57 -46.56
C LEU A 203 6.03 -2.96 -47.05
N THR A 204 6.34 -3.30 -48.30
CA THR A 204 5.96 -4.58 -48.90
C THR A 204 6.65 -5.79 -48.23
N PRO A 205 7.97 -5.75 -47.94
CA PRO A 205 8.64 -6.85 -47.24
C PRO A 205 8.16 -7.02 -45.80
N LEU A 206 7.84 -5.92 -45.10
CA LEU A 206 7.32 -5.96 -43.74
C LEU A 206 5.91 -6.55 -43.70
N ARG A 207 5.05 -6.17 -44.65
CA ARG A 207 3.71 -6.75 -44.81
C ARG A 207 3.78 -8.24 -45.09
N ASP A 208 4.65 -8.67 -45.99
CA ASP A 208 4.77 -10.08 -46.35
C ASP A 208 5.37 -10.92 -45.20
N ALA A 209 6.32 -10.36 -44.44
CA ALA A 209 6.85 -10.97 -43.23
C ALA A 209 5.78 -11.12 -42.14
N LEU A 210 4.95 -10.09 -41.91
CA LEU A 210 3.84 -10.12 -40.95
C LEU A 210 2.78 -11.14 -41.34
N LEU A 211 2.35 -11.17 -42.61
CA LEU A 211 1.38 -12.15 -43.10
C LEU A 211 1.91 -13.58 -42.97
N ARG A 212 3.21 -13.79 -43.18
CA ARG A 212 3.87 -15.09 -42.97
C ARG A 212 3.93 -15.49 -41.50
N GLN A 213 4.22 -14.54 -40.59
CA GLN A 213 4.27 -14.83 -39.16
C GLN A 213 2.88 -15.07 -38.56
N ILE A 214 1.87 -14.33 -39.00
CA ILE A 214 0.47 -14.54 -38.58
C ILE A 214 -0.04 -15.89 -39.09
N SER A 215 0.27 -16.26 -40.34
CA SER A 215 -0.12 -17.57 -40.87
C SER A 215 0.58 -18.73 -40.13
N LEU A 216 1.85 -18.57 -39.75
CA LEU A 216 2.56 -19.53 -38.89
C LEU A 216 1.92 -19.61 -37.49
N GLY A 217 1.62 -18.46 -36.87
CA GLY A 217 0.95 -18.42 -35.56
C GLY A 217 -0.46 -19.02 -35.55
N ILE A 218 -1.19 -18.97 -36.68
CA ILE A 218 -2.47 -19.67 -36.85
C ILE A 218 -2.26 -21.18 -36.98
N VAL A 219 -1.23 -21.63 -37.71
CA VAL A 219 -0.90 -23.06 -37.87
C VAL A 219 -0.38 -23.68 -36.57
N GLU A 220 0.38 -22.93 -35.78
CA GLU A 220 0.90 -23.36 -34.47
C GLU A 220 -0.14 -23.22 -33.34
N GLY A 221 -1.34 -22.72 -33.64
CA GLY A 221 -2.42 -22.56 -32.66
C GLY A 221 -2.20 -21.44 -31.64
N VAL A 222 -1.17 -20.61 -31.83
CA VAL A 222 -0.82 -19.46 -30.98
C VAL A 222 -1.79 -18.30 -31.19
N VAL A 223 -2.43 -18.22 -32.36
CA VAL A 223 -3.39 -17.16 -32.72
C VAL A 223 -4.69 -17.77 -33.26
N VAL A 224 -5.82 -17.42 -32.64
CA VAL A 224 -7.17 -17.78 -33.13
C VAL A 224 -7.77 -16.56 -33.83
N PRO A 225 -8.15 -16.65 -35.13
CA PRO A 225 -8.81 -15.53 -35.80
C PRO A 225 -10.23 -15.36 -35.23
N GLY A 226 -10.40 -14.35 -34.38
CA GLY A 226 -11.71 -13.90 -33.89
C GLY A 226 -12.50 -13.19 -34.99
N ALA A 227 -13.83 -13.27 -34.93
CA ALA A 227 -14.72 -12.55 -35.84
C ALA A 227 -14.45 -11.03 -35.76
N LEU A 228 -14.29 -10.39 -36.92
CA LEU A 228 -14.11 -8.94 -37.05
C LEU A 228 -15.36 -8.23 -36.50
N THR A 229 -15.29 -7.82 -35.25
CA THR A 229 -16.20 -6.80 -34.71
C THR A 229 -15.59 -5.45 -35.08
N GLU A 230 -16.36 -4.55 -35.68
CA GLU A 230 -15.88 -3.22 -36.08
C GLU A 230 -15.24 -2.53 -34.86
N LEU A 231 -13.92 -2.29 -34.96
CA LEU A 231 -13.19 -1.49 -33.98
C LEU A 231 -13.76 -0.06 -34.01
N PRO A 232 -14.02 0.57 -32.85
CA PRO A 232 -14.41 1.97 -32.83
C PRO A 232 -13.29 2.82 -33.47
N ALA A 233 -13.69 3.81 -34.26
CA ALA A 233 -12.75 4.69 -34.93
C ALA A 233 -11.76 5.30 -33.92
N PRO A 234 -10.44 5.29 -34.20
CA PRO A 234 -9.45 5.76 -33.25
C PRO A 234 -9.69 7.24 -32.92
N ALA A 235 -9.83 7.54 -31.63
CA ALA A 235 -9.83 8.91 -31.13
C ALA A 235 -8.50 9.57 -31.52
N LYS A 236 -8.56 10.66 -32.28
CA LYS A 236 -7.37 11.42 -32.68
C LYS A 236 -6.71 11.99 -31.42
N SER A 237 -5.57 11.43 -31.05
CA SER A 237 -4.70 11.99 -30.01
C SER A 237 -4.02 13.26 -30.54
N PRO A 238 -4.00 14.38 -29.78
CA PRO A 238 -3.37 15.63 -30.21
C PRO A 238 -1.84 15.57 -30.33
N LEU A 239 -1.22 14.42 -30.01
CA LEU A 239 0.24 14.22 -30.07
C LEU A 239 0.75 13.70 -31.43
N ALA A 240 -0.13 13.42 -32.40
CA ALA A 240 0.25 12.86 -33.70
C ALA A 240 0.80 13.89 -34.72
N GLU A 241 0.72 15.20 -34.43
CA GLU A 241 1.08 16.26 -35.38
C GLU A 241 2.40 16.99 -35.06
N SER A 242 3.20 16.52 -34.09
CA SER A 242 4.56 17.07 -33.87
C SER A 242 5.60 16.32 -34.70
N PRO A 243 6.30 16.96 -35.66
CA PRO A 243 7.39 16.33 -36.37
C PRO A 243 8.56 16.16 -35.40
N GLY A 244 8.87 14.92 -35.02
CA GLY A 244 10.07 14.63 -34.22
C GLY A 244 10.00 13.41 -33.31
N VAL A 245 8.84 12.80 -33.08
CA VAL A 245 8.74 11.63 -32.20
C VAL A 245 8.89 10.35 -33.02
N ARG A 246 10.06 9.70 -32.92
CA ARG A 246 10.25 8.30 -33.34
C ARG A 246 10.30 7.40 -32.10
N ILE A 247 9.41 6.43 -32.03
CA ILE A 247 9.54 5.31 -31.09
C ILE A 247 10.30 4.20 -31.81
N ALA A 248 11.46 3.81 -31.29
CA ALA A 248 12.22 2.66 -31.77
C ALA A 248 12.43 1.67 -30.62
N ASN A 249 12.10 0.40 -30.87
CA ASN A 249 12.40 -0.69 -29.94
C ASN A 249 13.71 -1.36 -30.41
N GLY A 250 14.75 -1.28 -29.58
CA GLY A 250 16.01 -2.02 -29.76
C GLY A 250 17.18 -1.20 -30.34
N GLU A 251 18.38 -1.45 -29.80
CA GLU A 251 19.64 -0.88 -30.29
C GLU A 251 20.03 -1.50 -31.64
N MET A 252 20.27 -0.66 -32.66
CA MET A 252 20.96 -1.09 -33.88
C MET A 252 22.48 -1.12 -33.63
N PRO A 253 23.19 -2.20 -33.99
CA PRO A 253 24.65 -2.22 -33.91
C PRO A 253 25.25 -1.13 -34.79
N GLY A 254 25.95 -0.18 -34.18
CA GLY A 254 26.76 0.83 -34.87
C GLY A 254 26.13 2.20 -35.09
N ILE A 255 24.91 2.49 -34.61
CA ILE A 255 24.33 3.84 -34.63
C ILE A 255 23.76 4.18 -33.25
N ARG A 256 24.47 5.03 -32.49
CA ARG A 256 23.94 5.68 -31.28
C ARG A 256 23.46 7.08 -31.65
N ALA A 257 22.16 7.34 -31.55
CA ALA A 257 21.63 8.69 -31.58
C ALA A 257 21.81 9.31 -30.18
N GLY A 258 23.02 9.80 -29.90
CA GLY A 258 23.33 10.62 -28.74
C GLY A 258 23.93 11.92 -29.23
N THR A 259 23.47 13.06 -28.69
CA THR A 259 24.13 14.34 -28.92
C THR A 259 25.60 14.24 -28.49
N ASP A 260 26.53 14.79 -29.29
CA ASP A 260 27.99 14.83 -29.08
C ASP A 260 28.44 15.57 -27.81
N ARG A 261 27.99 15.10 -26.64
CA ARG A 261 28.65 15.30 -25.37
C ARG A 261 29.03 13.90 -24.90
N SER A 262 30.31 13.68 -24.59
CA SER A 262 30.66 12.68 -23.59
C SER A 262 29.64 12.77 -22.46
N PRO A 263 29.07 11.67 -21.93
CA PRO A 263 28.10 11.78 -20.87
C PRO A 263 28.72 12.70 -19.83
N GLY A 264 28.11 13.88 -19.65
CA GLY A 264 28.53 14.78 -18.60
C GLY A 264 28.51 13.97 -17.30
N PRO A 265 29.35 14.30 -16.30
CA PRO A 265 29.25 13.62 -15.03
C PRO A 265 27.77 13.59 -14.62
N ASN A 266 27.21 12.41 -14.32
CA ASN A 266 25.87 12.34 -13.76
C ASN A 266 25.90 13.22 -12.51
N LEU A 267 25.13 14.31 -12.49
CA LEU A 267 25.13 15.26 -11.39
C LEU A 267 23.85 15.13 -10.56
N THR A 268 23.99 15.36 -9.27
CA THR A 268 22.85 15.61 -8.37
C THR A 268 22.18 16.94 -8.70
N ALA A 269 21.02 17.21 -8.13
CA ALA A 269 20.33 18.50 -8.26
C ALA A 269 21.18 19.68 -7.79
N ASP A 270 22.07 19.45 -6.82
CA ASP A 270 23.05 20.44 -6.31
C ASP A 270 24.32 20.56 -7.17
N GLY A 271 24.40 19.84 -8.29
CA GLY A 271 25.56 19.88 -9.20
C GLY A 271 26.77 19.08 -8.71
N LYS A 272 26.62 18.18 -7.73
CA LYS A 272 27.70 17.28 -7.28
C LYS A 272 27.73 16.02 -8.13
N PRO A 273 28.90 15.38 -8.35
CA PRO A 273 28.95 14.11 -9.07
C PRO A 273 28.21 13.01 -8.29
N CYS A 274 27.36 12.26 -8.99
CA CYS A 274 26.71 11.05 -8.50
C CYS A 274 27.76 9.95 -8.27
N LEU A 275 27.45 9.02 -7.35
CA LEU A 275 28.30 7.86 -7.13
C LEU A 275 28.44 7.01 -8.40
N PRO A 276 29.64 6.45 -8.66
CA PRO A 276 29.90 5.64 -9.84
C PRO A 276 29.17 4.30 -9.75
N GLU A 277 28.68 3.80 -10.88
CA GLU A 277 27.82 2.60 -10.95
C GLU A 277 28.43 1.37 -10.27
N ARG A 278 29.75 1.15 -10.38
CA ARG A 278 30.45 0.04 -9.71
C ARG A 278 30.27 -0.01 -8.19
N MET A 279 29.92 1.11 -7.55
CA MET A 279 29.69 1.22 -6.11
C MET A 279 28.21 1.02 -5.73
N THR A 280 27.30 1.00 -6.70
CA THR A 280 25.85 1.07 -6.48
C THR A 280 25.05 0.01 -7.25
N ASP A 281 25.64 -0.61 -8.26
CA ASP A 281 25.08 -1.73 -9.01
C ASP A 281 25.31 -3.04 -8.25
N ILE A 282 24.39 -3.31 -7.33
CA ILE A 282 24.45 -4.48 -6.44
C ILE A 282 24.16 -5.78 -7.20
N ALA A 283 23.38 -5.71 -8.28
CA ALA A 283 23.04 -6.88 -9.08
C ALA A 283 24.29 -7.49 -9.74
N ALA A 284 25.22 -6.64 -10.17
CA ALA A 284 26.50 -7.04 -10.75
C ALA A 284 27.49 -7.67 -9.74
N TRP A 285 27.19 -7.65 -8.43
CA TRP A 285 28.07 -8.22 -7.40
C TRP A 285 27.79 -9.70 -7.13
N LEU A 286 26.67 -10.24 -7.61
CA LEU A 286 26.35 -11.65 -7.44
C LEU A 286 27.20 -12.51 -8.38
N PRO A 287 27.92 -13.52 -7.87
CA PRO A 287 28.64 -14.46 -8.71
C PRO A 287 27.69 -15.47 -9.38
N ASP A 288 28.09 -16.03 -10.51
CA ASP A 288 27.30 -16.99 -11.31
C ASP A 288 27.08 -18.37 -10.64
N GLN A 289 27.58 -18.56 -9.42
CA GLN A 289 27.49 -19.81 -8.65
C GLN A 289 26.36 -19.75 -7.61
N ALA A 290 25.94 -20.92 -7.11
CA ALA A 290 24.91 -20.98 -6.06
C ALA A 290 25.31 -20.16 -4.82
N PRO A 291 24.37 -19.42 -4.17
CA PRO A 291 24.66 -18.52 -3.06
C PRO A 291 25.48 -19.14 -1.93
N LEU A 292 25.18 -20.39 -1.55
CA LEU A 292 25.88 -21.09 -0.47
C LEU A 292 27.36 -21.37 -0.83
N ALA A 293 27.64 -21.71 -2.09
CA ALA A 293 28.99 -21.92 -2.58
C ALA A 293 29.77 -20.60 -2.61
N ALA A 294 29.13 -19.51 -3.05
CA ALA A 294 29.71 -18.17 -3.02
C ALA A 294 30.11 -17.74 -1.61
N LEU A 295 29.20 -17.85 -0.64
CA LEU A 295 29.47 -17.51 0.75
C LEU A 295 30.59 -18.37 1.37
N SER A 296 30.63 -19.66 1.01
CA SER A 296 31.68 -20.57 1.50
C SER A 296 33.05 -20.18 0.96
N ASN A 297 33.16 -19.90 -0.33
CA ASN A 297 34.41 -19.50 -0.98
C ASN A 297 34.92 -18.14 -0.48
N LEU A 298 34.02 -17.20 -0.18
CA LEU A 298 34.40 -15.89 0.33
C LEU A 298 34.96 -15.96 1.76
N ARG A 299 34.51 -16.93 2.57
CA ARG A 299 34.95 -17.08 3.96
C ARG A 299 36.35 -17.67 4.11
N THR A 300 36.82 -18.47 3.15
CA THR A 300 38.12 -19.16 3.26
C THR A 300 39.32 -18.23 3.08
N ASN A 301 39.14 -17.08 2.42
CA ASN A 301 40.24 -16.19 2.04
C ASN A 301 40.15 -14.78 2.65
N LEU A 302 39.34 -14.56 3.69
CA LEU A 302 39.20 -13.25 4.33
C LEU A 302 40.48 -12.79 5.04
N LEU A 303 41.23 -13.75 5.58
CA LEU A 303 42.45 -13.51 6.34
C LEU A 303 43.63 -14.16 5.64
N THR A 304 44.78 -13.51 5.77
CA THR A 304 46.08 -14.12 5.46
C THR A 304 46.46 -15.16 6.52
N GLU A 305 47.53 -15.91 6.28
CA GLU A 305 48.09 -16.90 7.21
C GLU A 305 48.56 -16.32 8.56
N PHE A 306 48.59 -15.00 8.71
CA PHE A 306 48.95 -14.29 9.94
C PHE A 306 47.75 -13.55 10.57
N ASP A 307 46.52 -14.01 10.33
CA ASP A 307 45.28 -13.43 10.84
C ASP A 307 45.11 -11.93 10.48
N ARG A 308 45.70 -11.49 9.35
CA ARG A 308 45.52 -10.13 8.85
C ARG A 308 44.46 -10.10 7.76
N PRO A 309 43.53 -9.13 7.79
CA PRO A 309 42.48 -9.00 6.80
C PRO A 309 43.06 -8.69 5.42
N VAL A 310 42.60 -9.41 4.40
CA VAL A 310 42.87 -9.11 2.99
C VAL A 310 41.79 -8.13 2.52
N VAL A 311 42.15 -6.84 2.39
CA VAL A 311 41.20 -5.76 2.11
C VAL A 311 40.27 -6.06 0.93
N GLU A 312 40.79 -6.52 -0.21
CA GLU A 312 39.96 -6.78 -1.38
C GLU A 312 38.95 -7.90 -1.13
N ASN A 313 39.37 -9.00 -0.48
CA ASN A 313 38.49 -10.13 -0.19
C ASN A 313 37.42 -9.76 0.85
N VAL A 314 37.74 -8.89 1.81
CA VAL A 314 36.76 -8.35 2.77
C VAL A 314 35.72 -7.48 2.04
N LEU A 315 36.15 -6.63 1.11
CA LEU A 315 35.24 -5.80 0.31
C LEU A 315 34.36 -6.64 -0.61
N GLU A 316 34.92 -7.65 -1.28
CA GLU A 316 34.18 -8.59 -2.12
C GLU A 316 33.15 -9.37 -1.30
N ALA A 317 33.55 -9.90 -0.14
CA ALA A 317 32.65 -10.60 0.76
C ALA A 317 31.51 -9.70 1.25
N ALA A 318 31.80 -8.45 1.61
CA ALA A 318 30.77 -7.49 1.99
C ALA A 318 29.80 -7.21 0.83
N ARG A 319 30.30 -6.96 -0.39
CA ARG A 319 29.45 -6.75 -1.58
C ARG A 319 28.51 -7.92 -1.85
N VAL A 320 29.01 -9.15 -1.80
CA VAL A 320 28.18 -10.35 -2.04
C VAL A 320 27.14 -10.55 -0.94
N ASN A 321 27.47 -10.32 0.34
CA ASN A 321 26.49 -10.39 1.42
C ASN A 321 25.38 -9.34 1.23
N ILE A 322 25.73 -8.09 0.89
CA ILE A 322 24.74 -7.05 0.58
C ILE A 322 23.87 -7.46 -0.62
N ALA A 323 24.46 -8.01 -1.68
CA ALA A 323 23.73 -8.45 -2.87
C ALA A 323 22.79 -9.64 -2.64
N LEU A 324 23.04 -10.41 -1.58
CA LEU A 324 22.16 -11.50 -1.14
C LEU A 324 21.08 -11.04 -0.15
N GLY A 325 21.13 -9.81 0.35
CA GLY A 325 20.19 -9.35 1.38
C GLY A 325 20.68 -9.48 2.82
N PHE A 326 21.98 -9.77 3.04
CA PHE A 326 22.57 -10.00 4.36
C PHE A 326 23.34 -8.76 4.83
N GLY A 327 22.61 -7.70 5.19
CA GLY A 327 23.19 -6.43 5.58
C GLY A 327 24.00 -6.52 6.88
N ALA A 328 23.46 -7.15 7.92
CA ALA A 328 24.09 -7.28 9.23
C ALA A 328 25.43 -8.05 9.16
N GLU A 329 25.46 -9.11 8.37
CA GLU A 329 26.66 -9.90 8.10
C GLU A 329 27.69 -9.08 7.34
N ALA A 330 27.26 -8.30 6.34
CA ALA A 330 28.14 -7.39 5.63
C ALA A 330 28.74 -6.33 6.58
N ARG A 331 27.94 -5.75 7.48
CA ARG A 331 28.42 -4.82 8.52
C ARG A 331 29.50 -5.45 9.37
N GLN A 332 29.28 -6.69 9.82
CA GLN A 332 30.24 -7.43 10.63
C GLN A 332 31.54 -7.68 9.87
N ILE A 333 31.47 -8.08 8.60
CA ILE A 333 32.65 -8.30 7.74
C ILE A 333 33.43 -6.99 7.55
N LEU A 334 32.74 -5.86 7.33
CA LEU A 334 33.37 -4.55 7.13
C LEU A 334 34.13 -4.04 8.37
N THR A 335 33.85 -4.57 9.56
CA THR A 335 34.64 -4.24 10.78
C THR A 335 36.07 -4.78 10.74
N LEU A 336 36.36 -5.75 9.86
CA LEU A 336 37.69 -6.29 9.66
C LEU A 336 38.60 -5.36 8.86
N LEU A 337 38.06 -4.32 8.20
CA LEU A 337 38.87 -3.38 7.45
C LEU A 337 39.71 -2.50 8.40
N PRO A 338 40.96 -2.14 8.02
CA PRO A 338 41.68 -1.10 8.73
C PRO A 338 40.96 0.25 8.63
N VAL A 339 41.25 1.14 9.59
CA VAL A 339 40.47 2.37 9.83
C VAL A 339 40.47 3.30 8.60
N GLU A 340 41.61 3.41 7.93
CA GLU A 340 41.81 4.26 6.75
C GLU A 340 40.96 3.79 5.56
N GLU A 341 40.92 2.48 5.31
CA GLU A 341 40.10 1.86 4.27
C GLU A 341 38.62 1.95 4.63
N ALA A 342 38.25 1.66 5.89
CA ALA A 342 36.88 1.74 6.37
C ALA A 342 36.29 3.15 6.24
N ALA A 343 37.09 4.21 6.39
CA ALA A 343 36.65 5.58 6.19
C ALA A 343 36.21 5.87 4.74
N GLN A 344 36.82 5.20 3.76
CA GLN A 344 36.54 5.40 2.33
C GLN A 344 35.31 4.63 1.83
N GLN A 345 34.83 3.64 2.60
CA GLN A 345 33.72 2.76 2.21
C GLN A 345 32.34 3.27 2.68
N ALA A 346 32.11 4.59 2.69
CA ALA A 346 30.87 5.16 3.22
C ALA A 346 29.61 4.60 2.54
N ALA A 347 29.64 4.48 1.20
CA ALA A 347 28.52 3.92 0.43
C ALA A 347 28.27 2.44 0.77
N LEU A 348 29.31 1.62 0.92
CA LEU A 348 29.18 0.20 1.23
C LEU A 348 28.64 -0.02 2.65
N TYR A 349 29.07 0.81 3.60
CA TYR A 349 28.50 0.85 4.95
C TYR A 349 27.01 1.19 4.89
N ASP A 350 26.60 2.26 4.22
CA ASP A 350 25.17 2.61 4.16
C ASP A 350 24.34 1.57 3.43
N LEU A 351 24.82 1.01 2.30
CA LEU A 351 24.13 -0.07 1.60
C LEU A 351 23.88 -1.29 2.50
N SER A 352 24.83 -1.61 3.39
CA SER A 352 24.63 -2.70 4.34
C SER A 352 23.50 -2.44 5.35
N TYR A 353 23.21 -1.18 5.72
CA TYR A 353 22.04 -0.85 6.55
C TYR A 353 20.75 -0.79 5.70
N LEU A 354 20.83 -0.16 4.54
CA LEU A 354 19.66 0.05 3.67
C LEU A 354 19.05 -1.25 3.17
N VAL A 355 19.88 -2.27 2.90
CA VAL A 355 19.40 -3.60 2.51
C VAL A 355 18.59 -4.28 3.62
N ASP A 356 18.86 -3.99 4.89
CA ASP A 356 18.06 -4.46 6.04
C ASP A 356 16.91 -3.50 6.38
N LEU A 357 16.64 -2.49 5.53
CA LEU A 357 15.67 -1.42 5.76
C LEU A 357 15.99 -0.56 7.01
N GLU A 358 17.26 -0.39 7.34
CA GLU A 358 17.74 0.48 8.42
C GLU A 358 18.36 1.77 7.86
N PRO A 359 18.24 2.92 8.57
CA PRO A 359 18.82 4.17 8.13
C PRO A 359 20.35 4.12 8.13
N GLY A 360 20.96 4.52 7.01
CA GLY A 360 22.42 4.52 6.84
C GLY A 360 23.13 5.61 7.67
N PRO A 361 24.09 5.28 8.54
CA PRO A 361 24.69 6.23 9.48
C PRO A 361 25.62 7.26 8.81
N ARG A 362 26.12 7.01 7.59
CA ARG A 362 27.08 7.88 6.91
C ARG A 362 26.45 8.80 5.86
N ARG A 363 25.17 8.62 5.54
CA ARG A 363 24.38 9.43 4.59
C ARG A 363 25.04 9.63 3.22
N ALA A 364 25.73 8.61 2.73
CA ALA A 364 26.44 8.59 1.46
C ALA A 364 25.53 8.82 0.25
N PHE A 365 24.23 8.50 0.36
CA PHE A 365 23.24 8.65 -0.72
C PHE A 365 22.39 9.93 -0.64
N SER A 366 22.63 10.79 0.36
CA SER A 366 21.86 12.02 0.54
C SER A 366 22.01 12.96 -0.66
N GLY A 367 20.88 13.40 -1.23
CA GLY A 367 20.84 14.30 -2.39
C GLY A 367 21.09 13.61 -3.74
N MET A 368 21.10 12.28 -3.80
CA MET A 368 21.33 11.51 -5.04
C MET A 368 20.04 11.04 -5.72
N GLU A 369 18.88 11.56 -5.32
CA GLU A 369 17.56 11.13 -5.81
C GLU A 369 17.37 11.45 -7.31
N SER A 370 18.03 12.51 -7.80
CA SER A 370 17.97 12.95 -9.19
C SER A 370 18.99 12.27 -10.12
N CYS A 371 19.88 11.42 -9.58
CA CYS A 371 20.93 10.77 -10.37
C CYS A 371 20.35 9.84 -11.44
N ASP A 372 20.95 9.81 -12.64
CA ASP A 372 20.61 8.82 -13.67
C ASP A 372 21.49 7.57 -13.55
N SER A 373 21.48 6.96 -12.37
CA SER A 373 22.22 5.72 -12.04
C SER A 373 21.54 4.96 -10.88
N TYR A 374 22.08 3.79 -10.51
CA TYR A 374 21.60 3.01 -9.36
C TYR A 374 21.62 3.77 -8.04
N ALA A 375 22.40 4.84 -7.93
CA ALA A 375 22.41 5.71 -6.75
C ALA A 375 21.02 6.29 -6.42
N ALA A 376 20.18 6.54 -7.42
CA ALA A 376 18.83 7.09 -7.20
C ALA A 376 17.93 6.12 -6.42
N LEU A 377 18.02 4.81 -6.68
CA LEU A 377 17.27 3.80 -5.92
C LEU A 377 17.64 3.83 -4.43
N TRP A 378 18.94 3.80 -4.15
CA TRP A 378 19.45 3.76 -2.78
C TRP A 378 19.23 5.08 -2.03
N ALA A 379 19.24 6.22 -2.73
CA ALA A 379 18.85 7.51 -2.17
C ALA A 379 17.39 7.54 -1.73
N ILE A 380 16.49 6.98 -2.55
CA ILE A 380 15.07 6.87 -2.19
C ILE A 380 14.86 5.92 -1.02
N LEU A 381 15.56 4.79 -1.00
CA LEU A 381 15.50 3.85 0.13
C LEU A 381 16.05 4.48 1.42
N ALA A 382 17.11 5.30 1.33
CA ALA A 382 17.63 6.04 2.47
C ALA A 382 16.60 7.02 3.04
N LEU A 383 15.90 7.77 2.19
CA LEU A 383 14.82 8.65 2.63
C LEU A 383 13.66 7.86 3.27
N ALA A 384 13.29 6.71 2.67
CA ALA A 384 12.23 5.86 3.19
C ALA A 384 12.55 5.30 4.58
N THR A 385 13.78 4.84 4.81
CA THR A 385 14.24 4.30 6.10
C THR A 385 14.46 5.39 7.16
N GLU A 386 14.70 6.64 6.76
CA GLU A 386 14.70 7.79 7.66
C GLU A 386 13.27 8.30 8.01
N GLY A 387 12.22 7.67 7.48
CA GLY A 387 10.83 8.07 7.71
C GLY A 387 10.41 9.33 6.94
N SER A 388 11.17 9.73 5.92
CA SER A 388 10.80 10.85 5.05
C SER A 388 9.73 10.41 4.06
N GLU A 389 8.65 11.18 3.93
CA GLU A 389 7.57 10.89 2.97
C GLU A 389 7.81 11.53 1.59
N ARG A 390 8.79 12.45 1.49
CA ARG A 390 9.05 13.20 0.26
C ARG A 390 10.50 13.61 0.14
N SER A 391 11.02 13.56 -1.10
CA SER A 391 12.34 14.06 -1.44
C SER A 391 12.33 15.59 -1.58
N ALA A 392 13.43 16.23 -1.19
CA ALA A 392 13.66 17.65 -1.43
C ALA A 392 13.82 17.97 -2.93
N THR A 393 14.27 17.00 -3.73
CA THR A 393 14.51 17.12 -5.17
C THR A 393 13.58 16.18 -5.95
N ALA A 394 13.30 16.51 -7.21
CA ALA A 394 12.50 15.62 -8.05
C ALA A 394 13.29 14.32 -8.34
N PRO A 395 12.79 13.15 -7.91
CA PRO A 395 13.51 11.91 -8.07
C PRO A 395 13.50 11.45 -9.53
N ASN A 396 14.58 10.82 -9.98
CA ASN A 396 14.63 10.18 -11.29
C ASN A 396 13.93 8.81 -11.21
N THR A 397 12.60 8.81 -11.32
CA THR A 397 11.76 7.60 -11.21
C THR A 397 12.08 6.55 -12.29
N ALA A 398 12.56 6.98 -13.45
CA ALA A 398 13.02 6.08 -14.50
C ALA A 398 14.30 5.32 -14.08
N ALA A 399 15.26 6.00 -13.46
CA ALA A 399 16.44 5.34 -12.90
C ALA A 399 16.05 4.38 -11.76
N VAL A 400 15.21 4.83 -10.82
CA VAL A 400 14.74 3.99 -9.70
C VAL A 400 14.07 2.71 -10.19
N THR A 401 13.14 2.80 -11.15
CA THR A 401 12.44 1.61 -11.66
C THR A 401 13.34 0.66 -12.45
N ARG A 402 14.28 1.17 -13.24
CA ARG A 402 15.28 0.34 -13.95
C ARG A 402 16.20 -0.36 -12.96
N SER A 403 16.74 0.38 -12.00
CA SER A 403 17.65 -0.14 -10.97
C SER A 403 16.97 -1.17 -10.08
N PHE A 404 15.71 -0.93 -9.68
CA PHE A 404 14.93 -1.90 -8.93
C PHE A 404 14.72 -3.20 -9.71
N SER A 405 14.41 -3.10 -11.01
CA SER A 405 14.17 -4.26 -11.88
C SER A 405 15.42 -5.12 -12.10
N ALA A 406 16.62 -4.53 -11.96
CA ALA A 406 17.89 -5.24 -12.06
C ALA A 406 18.22 -6.10 -10.83
N LEU A 407 17.60 -5.84 -9.67
CA LEU A 407 17.86 -6.58 -8.45
C LEU A 407 17.36 -8.03 -8.52
N SER A 408 17.96 -8.89 -7.68
CA SER A 408 17.52 -10.28 -7.48
C SER A 408 16.05 -10.33 -7.06
N GLN A 409 15.40 -11.48 -7.31
CA GLN A 409 13.99 -11.67 -6.99
C GLN A 409 13.70 -11.46 -5.49
N ASP A 410 14.58 -11.95 -4.63
CA ASP A 410 14.41 -11.86 -3.18
C ASP A 410 14.59 -10.42 -2.68
N LEU A 411 15.62 -9.70 -3.17
CA LEU A 411 15.79 -8.28 -2.84
C LEU A 411 14.61 -7.45 -3.32
N ARG A 412 14.06 -7.73 -4.52
CA ARG A 412 12.86 -7.01 -4.99
C ARG A 412 11.67 -7.25 -4.08
N ARG A 413 11.44 -8.48 -3.62
CA ARG A 413 10.35 -8.79 -2.67
C ARG A 413 10.56 -8.11 -1.32
N HIS A 414 11.79 -8.09 -0.84
CA HIS A 414 12.14 -7.51 0.45
C HIS A 414 12.05 -5.97 0.46
N LEU A 415 12.59 -5.30 -0.57
CA LEU A 415 12.68 -3.85 -0.63
C LEU A 415 11.42 -3.16 -1.16
N ALA A 416 10.57 -3.88 -1.91
CA ALA A 416 9.38 -3.30 -2.52
C ALA A 416 8.42 -2.64 -1.52
N PRO A 417 8.04 -3.26 -0.38
CA PRO A 417 7.10 -2.65 0.56
C PRO A 417 7.53 -1.25 1.02
N ALA A 418 8.82 -1.07 1.35
CA ALA A 418 9.37 0.21 1.78
C ALA A 418 9.34 1.25 0.65
N LEU A 419 9.79 0.89 -0.56
CA LEU A 419 9.81 1.79 -1.71
C LEU A 419 8.40 2.19 -2.17
N VAL A 420 7.49 1.23 -2.22
CA VAL A 420 6.09 1.46 -2.57
C VAL A 420 5.44 2.39 -1.56
N SER A 421 5.60 2.13 -0.27
CA SER A 421 5.06 2.98 0.80
C SER A 421 5.57 4.40 0.71
N TYR A 422 6.87 4.59 0.43
CA TYR A 422 7.47 5.91 0.21
C TYR A 422 6.82 6.66 -0.95
N PHE A 423 6.69 6.04 -2.13
CA PHE A 423 6.07 6.72 -3.29
C PHE A 423 4.56 6.97 -3.08
N MET A 424 3.86 6.09 -2.37
CA MET A 424 2.45 6.30 -2.00
C MET A 424 2.31 7.50 -1.04
N ALA A 425 3.13 7.59 0.00
CA ALA A 425 3.13 8.72 0.93
C ALA A 425 3.47 10.05 0.21
N GLY A 426 4.41 10.00 -0.74
CA GLY A 426 4.76 11.14 -1.59
C GLY A 426 3.71 11.51 -2.66
N GLY A 427 2.66 10.71 -2.83
CA GLY A 427 1.59 10.91 -3.83
C GLY A 427 1.93 10.47 -5.26
N ASP A 428 3.05 9.80 -5.50
CA ASP A 428 3.40 9.21 -6.81
C ASP A 428 2.91 7.77 -6.93
N GLU A 429 1.58 7.67 -7.05
CA GLU A 429 0.86 6.42 -7.22
C GLU A 429 1.29 5.67 -8.50
N THR A 430 1.80 6.39 -9.51
CA THR A 430 2.23 5.78 -10.79
C THR A 430 3.50 4.97 -10.62
N THR A 431 4.50 5.52 -9.91
CA THR A 431 5.74 4.81 -9.64
C THR A 431 5.52 3.69 -8.63
N ALA A 432 4.72 3.91 -7.58
CA ALA A 432 4.35 2.88 -6.62
C ALA A 432 3.73 1.65 -7.29
N ARG A 433 2.75 1.83 -8.19
CA ARG A 433 2.16 0.74 -8.95
C ARG A 433 3.14 0.02 -9.87
N ARG A 434 4.05 0.74 -10.54
CA ARG A 434 5.09 0.11 -11.37
C ARG A 434 5.99 -0.81 -10.55
N LEU A 435 6.40 -0.38 -9.35
CA LEU A 435 7.22 -1.19 -8.44
C LEU A 435 6.45 -2.40 -7.93
N ARG A 436 5.19 -2.22 -7.48
CA ARG A 436 4.30 -3.33 -7.10
C ARG A 436 4.17 -4.35 -8.23
N ASP A 437 3.77 -3.91 -9.41
CA ASP A 437 3.48 -4.82 -10.53
C ASP A 437 4.73 -5.57 -10.98
N ALA A 438 5.93 -4.97 -10.82
CA ALA A 438 7.20 -5.64 -11.08
C ALA A 438 7.46 -6.81 -10.12
N VAL A 439 6.90 -6.76 -8.90
CA VAL A 439 6.98 -7.86 -7.92
C VAL A 439 5.90 -8.92 -8.16
N LEU A 440 4.66 -8.50 -8.39
CA LEU A 440 3.52 -9.40 -8.59
C LEU A 440 3.64 -10.27 -9.85
N ARG A 441 4.35 -9.79 -10.88
CA ARG A 441 4.61 -10.56 -12.10
C ARG A 441 5.69 -11.63 -11.95
N MET A 442 6.39 -11.69 -10.82
CA MET A 442 7.46 -12.68 -10.60
C MET A 442 6.88 -14.07 -10.30
N PRO A 443 7.51 -15.16 -10.80
CA PRO A 443 7.04 -16.51 -10.54
C PRO A 443 7.21 -16.92 -9.07
N GLY A 444 6.33 -17.81 -8.61
CA GLY A 444 6.34 -18.33 -7.23
C GLY A 444 5.51 -17.48 -6.24
N PRO A 445 5.37 -17.95 -4.99
CA PRO A 445 4.57 -17.26 -3.99
C PRO A 445 5.17 -15.88 -3.66
N THR A 446 4.34 -14.85 -3.65
CA THR A 446 4.72 -13.46 -3.36
C THR A 446 5.10 -13.22 -1.90
N GLY A 447 4.69 -14.10 -0.98
CA GLY A 447 4.91 -13.96 0.46
C GLY A 447 3.91 -12.99 1.12
N GLN A 448 3.76 -13.09 2.45
CA GLN A 448 2.77 -12.30 3.20
C GLN A 448 3.04 -10.79 3.16
N GLN A 449 4.31 -10.36 3.23
CA GLN A 449 4.70 -8.95 3.21
C GLN A 449 4.28 -8.23 1.90
N VAL A 450 4.42 -8.90 0.75
CA VAL A 450 3.99 -8.35 -0.54
C VAL A 450 2.46 -8.25 -0.60
N ARG A 451 1.73 -9.21 -0.05
CA ARG A 451 0.25 -9.10 0.05
C ARG A 451 -0.18 -7.94 0.93
N LEU A 452 0.48 -7.71 2.07
CA LEU A 452 0.18 -6.57 2.93
C LEU A 452 0.56 -5.22 2.29
N MET A 453 1.61 -5.18 1.47
CA MET A 453 1.92 -4.02 0.64
C MET A 453 0.78 -3.72 -0.35
N ASP A 454 0.20 -4.75 -0.99
CA ASP A 454 -0.99 -4.57 -1.85
C ASP A 454 -2.18 -4.04 -1.06
N ALA A 455 -2.44 -4.59 0.13
CA ALA A 455 -3.48 -4.08 1.03
C ALA A 455 -3.26 -2.60 1.41
N GLY A 456 -2.03 -2.21 1.69
CA GLY A 456 -1.66 -0.82 1.95
C GLY A 456 -1.94 0.11 0.77
N ILE A 457 -1.68 -0.35 -0.46
CA ILE A 457 -2.06 0.40 -1.67
C ILE A 457 -3.57 0.53 -1.78
N GLU A 458 -4.32 -0.57 -1.66
CA GLU A 458 -5.79 -0.54 -1.76
C GLU A 458 -6.40 0.41 -0.72
N LEU A 459 -5.86 0.42 0.51
CA LEU A 459 -6.27 1.36 1.54
C LEU A 459 -6.01 2.82 1.14
N ALA A 460 -4.82 3.11 0.62
CA ALA A 460 -4.43 4.46 0.21
C ALA A 460 -5.18 4.96 -1.03
N THR A 461 -5.65 4.06 -1.90
CA THR A 461 -6.48 4.40 -3.08
C THR A 461 -7.98 4.48 -2.77
N GLY A 462 -8.39 4.23 -1.51
CA GLY A 462 -9.77 4.32 -1.04
C GLY A 462 -10.56 3.01 -1.09
N ASN A 463 -9.94 1.89 -1.47
CA ASN A 463 -10.53 0.56 -1.50
C ASN A 463 -10.34 -0.15 -0.15
N ALA A 464 -10.89 0.43 0.92
CA ALA A 464 -10.72 -0.05 2.29
C ALA A 464 -11.21 -1.51 2.49
N ASP A 465 -12.26 -1.92 1.80
CA ASP A 465 -12.80 -3.29 1.90
C ASP A 465 -11.82 -4.34 1.35
N ALA A 466 -11.23 -4.09 0.18
CA ALA A 466 -10.25 -4.99 -0.43
C ALA A 466 -9.00 -5.10 0.46
N ALA A 467 -8.54 -3.97 1.02
CA ALA A 467 -7.44 -3.96 1.98
C ALA A 467 -7.76 -4.78 3.25
N ALA A 468 -8.99 -4.68 3.77
CA ALA A 468 -9.42 -5.43 4.94
C ALA A 468 -9.46 -6.94 4.67
N ASP A 469 -9.93 -7.37 3.51
CA ASP A 469 -9.99 -8.79 3.14
C ASP A 469 -8.59 -9.40 3.03
N ILE A 470 -7.65 -8.70 2.39
CA ILE A 470 -6.25 -9.15 2.28
C ILE A 470 -5.59 -9.24 3.67
N ALA A 471 -5.80 -8.24 4.53
CA ALA A 471 -5.27 -8.24 5.89
C ALA A 471 -5.85 -9.40 6.74
N GLU A 472 -7.14 -9.70 6.58
CA GLU A 472 -7.82 -10.81 7.26
C GLU A 472 -7.31 -12.19 6.82
N GLU A 473 -7.04 -12.36 5.52
CA GLU A 473 -6.40 -13.57 4.99
C GLU A 473 -5.02 -13.79 5.62
N VAL A 474 -4.20 -12.73 5.74
CA VAL A 474 -2.87 -12.82 6.34
C VAL A 474 -2.94 -13.07 7.85
N LEU A 475 -3.92 -12.50 8.56
CA LEU A 475 -4.14 -12.73 9.99
C LEU A 475 -4.55 -14.17 10.33
N SER A 476 -5.07 -14.93 9.36
CA SER A 476 -5.48 -16.32 9.58
C SER A 476 -4.30 -17.31 9.71
N ASP A 477 -3.14 -16.95 9.16
CA ASP A 477 -1.87 -17.66 9.35
C ASP A 477 -0.77 -16.65 9.72
N PRO A 478 -0.84 -16.07 10.93
CA PRO A 478 -0.02 -14.94 11.31
C PRO A 478 1.40 -15.41 11.62
N GLY A 479 2.29 -15.23 10.65
CA GLY A 479 3.74 -15.38 10.84
C GLY A 479 4.38 -14.09 11.36
N VAL A 480 5.55 -13.76 10.84
CA VAL A 480 6.24 -12.48 11.11
C VAL A 480 5.45 -11.23 10.69
N SER A 481 4.37 -11.40 9.92
CA SER A 481 3.55 -10.30 9.38
C SER A 481 2.33 -9.98 10.24
N ALA A 482 2.18 -10.62 11.42
CA ALA A 482 1.00 -10.49 12.28
C ALA A 482 0.70 -9.04 12.67
N ALA A 483 1.72 -8.28 13.09
CA ALA A 483 1.57 -6.89 13.51
C ALA A 483 1.09 -5.99 12.37
N GLU A 484 1.73 -6.06 11.20
CA GLU A 484 1.37 -5.22 10.06
C GLU A 484 -0.03 -5.58 9.54
N ALA A 485 -0.40 -6.87 9.54
CA ALA A 485 -1.74 -7.31 9.16
C ALA A 485 -2.81 -6.80 10.13
N ALA A 486 -2.55 -6.83 11.44
CA ALA A 486 -3.46 -6.31 12.46
C ALA A 486 -3.64 -4.80 12.35
N ILE A 487 -2.54 -4.05 12.11
CA ILE A 487 -2.57 -2.60 11.86
C ILE A 487 -3.44 -2.31 10.63
N LEU A 488 -3.15 -2.94 9.49
CA LEU A 488 -3.92 -2.72 8.27
C LEU A 488 -5.39 -3.08 8.45
N ARG A 489 -5.72 -4.15 9.19
CA ARG A 489 -7.13 -4.53 9.43
C ARG A 489 -7.89 -3.47 10.21
N ALA A 490 -7.25 -2.85 11.21
CA ALA A 490 -7.83 -1.76 12.00
C ALA A 490 -7.98 -0.48 11.16
N GLU A 491 -6.94 -0.10 10.43
CA GLU A 491 -6.92 1.07 9.55
C GLU A 491 -7.99 1.00 8.45
N SER A 492 -8.09 -0.15 7.79
CA SER A 492 -9.08 -0.41 6.76
C SER A 492 -10.49 -0.35 7.33
N ALA A 493 -10.73 -0.87 8.53
CA ALA A 493 -12.05 -0.77 9.15
C ALA A 493 -12.42 0.68 9.47
N PHE A 494 -11.48 1.48 9.97
CA PHE A 494 -11.71 2.90 10.24
C PHE A 494 -12.04 3.69 8.97
N ARG A 495 -11.39 3.38 7.84
CA ARG A 495 -11.65 4.04 6.55
C ARG A 495 -12.91 3.54 5.84
N GLY A 496 -13.26 2.26 6.00
CA GLY A 496 -14.38 1.60 5.31
C GLY A 496 -15.66 1.41 6.12
N ASP A 497 -15.70 1.84 7.38
CA ASP A 497 -16.82 1.64 8.32
C ASP A 497 -17.22 0.16 8.47
N ARG A 498 -16.21 -0.72 8.59
CA ARG A 498 -16.40 -2.17 8.69
C ARG A 498 -16.41 -2.64 10.13
N LEU A 499 -17.23 -3.66 10.42
CA LEU A 499 -17.22 -4.36 11.70
C LEU A 499 -15.88 -5.03 11.96
N LEU A 500 -15.37 -4.84 13.18
CA LEU A 500 -14.14 -5.44 13.67
C LEU A 500 -14.44 -6.66 14.54
N PRO A 501 -13.60 -7.72 14.48
CA PRO A 501 -13.73 -8.83 15.40
C PRO A 501 -13.34 -8.37 16.82
N PRO A 502 -14.04 -8.85 17.87
CA PRO A 502 -13.92 -8.31 19.22
C PRO A 502 -12.55 -8.56 19.87
N ASP A 503 -11.78 -9.52 19.35
CA ASP A 503 -10.47 -9.91 19.85
C ASP A 503 -9.31 -9.11 19.22
N LEU A 504 -9.53 -8.38 18.12
CA LEU A 504 -8.46 -7.61 17.47
C LEU A 504 -7.80 -6.60 18.40
N ALA A 505 -8.58 -5.95 19.28
CA ALA A 505 -8.04 -5.03 20.28
C ALA A 505 -7.03 -5.73 21.22
N ALA A 506 -7.36 -6.94 21.66
CA ALA A 506 -6.48 -7.74 22.53
C ALA A 506 -5.24 -8.25 21.77
N GLN A 507 -5.39 -8.61 20.49
CA GLN A 507 -4.26 -8.99 19.64
C GLN A 507 -3.29 -7.83 19.43
N LEU A 508 -3.80 -6.63 19.09
CA LEU A 508 -3.00 -5.41 18.95
C LEU A 508 -2.28 -5.06 20.25
N ALA A 509 -2.98 -5.13 21.39
CA ALA A 509 -2.38 -4.89 22.71
C ALA A 509 -1.21 -5.86 22.99
N ALA A 510 -1.37 -7.14 22.65
CA ALA A 510 -0.33 -8.15 22.83
C ALA A 510 0.90 -7.88 21.93
N LEU A 511 0.67 -7.61 20.64
CA LEU A 511 1.71 -7.31 19.65
C LEU A 511 2.46 -6.00 19.96
N THR A 512 1.79 -5.03 20.58
CA THR A 512 2.44 -3.77 20.91
C THR A 512 3.53 -3.90 21.97
N ALA A 513 3.42 -4.88 22.87
CA ALA A 513 4.48 -5.16 23.84
C ALA A 513 5.79 -5.59 23.17
N GLU A 514 5.71 -6.28 22.02
CA GLU A 514 6.86 -6.74 21.23
C GLU A 514 7.50 -5.60 20.43
N LEU A 515 6.70 -4.65 19.95
CA LEU A 515 7.15 -3.52 19.13
C LEU A 515 7.65 -2.30 19.92
N ARG A 516 7.71 -2.40 21.25
CA ARG A 516 8.15 -1.28 22.08
C ARG A 516 9.59 -0.87 21.76
N GLY A 517 9.77 0.41 21.43
CA GLY A 517 11.08 0.98 21.07
C GLY A 517 11.46 0.80 19.59
N THR A 518 10.54 0.26 18.77
CA THR A 518 10.65 0.23 17.30
C THR A 518 9.88 1.40 16.68
N ASP A 519 10.20 1.75 15.43
CA ASP A 519 9.50 2.82 14.70
C ASP A 519 8.02 2.49 14.44
N SER A 520 7.65 1.20 14.42
CA SER A 520 6.27 0.74 14.25
C SER A 520 5.40 0.89 15.51
N TYR A 521 5.98 1.28 16.66
CA TYR A 521 5.24 1.40 17.92
C TYR A 521 4.09 2.42 17.86
N SER A 522 4.32 3.57 17.24
CA SER A 522 3.30 4.62 17.11
C SER A 522 2.14 4.16 16.22
N ARG A 523 2.45 3.47 15.12
CA ARG A 523 1.47 2.92 14.17
C ARG A 523 0.57 1.87 14.83
N ILE A 524 1.14 0.93 15.58
CA ILE A 524 0.34 -0.09 16.26
C ILE A 524 -0.50 0.51 17.40
N ARG A 525 0.03 1.49 18.13
CA ARG A 525 -0.74 2.20 19.17
C ARG A 525 -1.92 2.96 18.59
N ARG A 526 -1.73 3.64 17.47
CA ARG A 526 -2.84 4.27 16.73
C ARG A 526 -3.90 3.24 16.35
N ALA A 527 -3.51 2.12 15.75
CA ALA A 527 -4.43 1.06 15.37
C ALA A 527 -5.22 0.48 16.57
N GLU A 528 -4.56 0.32 17.72
CA GLU A 528 -5.19 -0.12 18.97
C GLU A 528 -6.23 0.88 19.47
N VAL A 529 -5.89 2.17 19.53
CA VAL A 529 -6.80 3.26 19.94
C VAL A 529 -8.05 3.28 19.06
N LEU A 530 -7.90 3.22 17.75
CA LEU A 530 -9.02 3.20 16.81
C LEU A 530 -9.88 1.95 16.97
N THR A 531 -9.26 0.78 17.12
CA THR A 531 -9.99 -0.48 17.33
C THR A 531 -10.80 -0.45 18.62
N LEU A 532 -10.24 0.07 19.71
CA LEU A 532 -10.95 0.23 20.98
C LEU A 532 -12.16 1.18 20.83
N ALA A 533 -11.99 2.31 20.13
CA ALA A 533 -13.08 3.24 19.88
C ALA A 533 -14.20 2.62 19.02
N MET A 534 -13.84 1.94 17.92
CA MET A 534 -14.80 1.29 17.01
C MET A 534 -15.55 0.12 17.67
N THR A 535 -14.92 -0.56 18.62
CA THR A 535 -15.56 -1.62 19.42
C THR A 535 -16.35 -1.06 20.62
N GLY A 536 -16.41 0.26 20.79
CA GLY A 536 -17.17 0.96 21.82
C GLY A 536 -16.45 1.18 23.15
N ASN A 537 -15.19 0.72 23.28
CA ASN A 537 -14.37 0.93 24.47
C ASN A 537 -13.63 2.27 24.44
N PHE A 538 -14.40 3.36 24.37
CA PHE A 538 -13.86 4.73 24.31
C PHE A 538 -13.00 5.11 25.50
N ARG A 539 -13.32 4.61 26.69
CA ARG A 539 -12.54 4.90 27.90
C ARG A 539 -11.09 4.44 27.75
N ALA A 540 -10.90 3.18 27.35
CA ALA A 540 -9.56 2.66 27.11
C ALA A 540 -8.85 3.36 25.93
N ALA A 541 -9.61 3.74 24.89
CA ALA A 541 -9.06 4.48 23.76
C ALA A 541 -8.49 5.86 24.18
N PHE A 542 -9.23 6.62 24.99
CA PHE A 542 -8.76 7.91 25.53
C PHE A 542 -7.63 7.75 26.54
N ASP A 543 -7.63 6.69 27.36
CA ASP A 543 -6.54 6.40 28.30
C ASP A 543 -5.20 6.13 27.56
N LEU A 544 -5.26 5.54 26.36
CA LEU A 544 -4.08 5.24 25.52
C LEU A 544 -3.66 6.39 24.59
N LEU A 545 -4.49 7.42 24.43
CA LEU A 545 -4.22 8.56 23.54
C LEU A 545 -2.87 9.27 23.80
N PRO A 546 -2.37 9.42 25.04
CA PRO A 546 -1.06 10.04 25.30
C PRO A 546 0.12 9.30 24.63
N GLU A 547 -0.02 8.01 24.32
CA GLU A 547 1.00 7.22 23.62
C GLU A 547 0.89 7.34 22.08
N ALA A 548 -0.22 7.88 21.56
CA ALA A 548 -0.47 8.07 20.13
C ALA A 548 -1.18 9.41 19.85
N PRO A 549 -0.54 10.55 20.17
CA PRO A 549 -1.17 11.87 20.14
C PRO A 549 -1.71 12.28 18.75
N ASP A 550 -1.09 11.79 17.68
CA ASP A 550 -1.53 12.06 16.30
C ASP A 550 -2.92 11.46 15.98
N THR A 551 -3.43 10.57 16.82
CA THR A 551 -4.75 9.92 16.68
C THR A 551 -5.89 10.75 17.27
N ASP A 552 -5.60 11.85 17.98
CA ASP A 552 -6.61 12.63 18.71
C ASP A 552 -7.79 13.05 17.82
N GLY A 553 -7.51 13.60 16.64
CA GLY A 553 -8.55 14.01 15.70
C GLY A 553 -9.44 12.85 15.24
N ASP A 554 -8.82 11.73 14.86
CA ASP A 554 -9.55 10.53 14.39
C ASP A 554 -10.36 9.86 15.52
N LEU A 555 -9.85 9.89 16.75
CA LEU A 555 -10.58 9.40 17.92
C LEU A 555 -11.82 10.25 18.21
N TRP A 556 -11.70 11.58 18.12
CA TRP A 556 -12.84 12.48 18.28
C TRP A 556 -13.87 12.35 17.16
N ASP A 557 -13.44 12.07 15.92
CA ASP A 557 -14.34 11.74 14.81
C ASP A 557 -15.26 10.54 15.15
N LEU A 558 -14.72 9.49 15.79
CA LEU A 558 -15.50 8.34 16.25
C LEU A 558 -16.34 8.69 17.49
N ALA A 559 -15.75 9.40 18.44
CA ALA A 559 -16.37 9.67 19.73
C ALA A 559 -17.58 10.62 19.62
N SER A 560 -17.52 11.63 18.74
CA SER A 560 -18.62 12.59 18.57
C SER A 560 -19.93 11.90 18.18
N VAL A 561 -19.82 10.82 17.39
CA VAL A 561 -20.96 10.03 16.89
C VAL A 561 -21.36 8.92 17.87
N ALA A 562 -20.41 8.09 18.31
CA ALA A 562 -20.71 6.82 18.95
C ALA A 562 -20.36 6.74 20.45
N ALA A 563 -19.59 7.68 21.01
CA ALA A 563 -19.23 7.60 22.42
C ALA A 563 -20.46 7.79 23.34
N PRO A 564 -20.57 7.03 24.44
CA PRO A 564 -21.56 7.29 25.48
C PRO A 564 -21.41 8.71 26.07
N ASP A 565 -22.54 9.34 26.44
CA ASP A 565 -22.55 10.72 26.93
C ASP A 565 -21.64 10.93 28.16
N GLU A 566 -21.62 9.99 29.11
CA GLU A 566 -20.76 10.09 30.30
C GLU A 566 -19.26 10.19 29.94
N ILE A 567 -18.81 9.35 29.01
CA ILE A 567 -17.41 9.32 28.56
C ILE A 567 -17.11 10.59 27.76
N LEU A 568 -17.98 10.92 26.79
CA LEU A 568 -17.78 12.11 25.96
C LEU A 568 -17.70 13.38 26.82
N LEU A 569 -18.59 13.56 27.79
CA LEU A 569 -18.56 14.71 28.69
C LEU A 569 -17.28 14.72 29.52
N THR A 570 -16.91 13.60 30.13
CA THR A 570 -15.73 13.53 30.99
C THR A 570 -14.45 13.88 30.22
N GLU A 571 -14.30 13.36 29.01
CA GLU A 571 -13.12 13.64 28.20
C GLU A 571 -13.17 15.04 27.58
N ALA A 572 -14.33 15.51 27.11
CA ALA A 572 -14.45 16.82 26.47
C ALA A 572 -14.18 17.98 27.43
N LEU A 573 -14.40 17.80 28.73
CA LEU A 573 -14.11 18.78 29.77
C LEU A 573 -12.61 18.85 30.13
N LYS A 574 -11.82 17.81 29.84
CA LYS A 574 -10.36 17.81 30.07
C LYS A 574 -9.60 18.51 28.95
N VAL A 575 -10.23 18.67 27.78
CA VAL A 575 -9.62 19.27 26.60
C VAL A 575 -9.41 20.77 26.81
N SER A 576 -8.15 21.21 26.72
CA SER A 576 -7.77 22.62 26.87
C SER A 576 -7.74 23.38 25.55
N VAL A 577 -7.51 22.66 24.45
CA VAL A 577 -7.57 23.14 23.09
C VAL A 577 -8.28 22.04 22.30
N PRO A 578 -9.47 22.30 21.74
CA PRO A 578 -10.16 21.33 20.91
C PRO A 578 -9.23 20.83 19.80
N PRO A 579 -9.31 19.55 19.42
CA PRO A 579 -8.49 19.02 18.35
C PRO A 579 -8.60 19.93 17.13
N ARG A 580 -7.50 20.08 16.40
CA ARG A 580 -7.53 20.71 15.07
C ARG A 580 -8.18 19.74 14.07
N GLY A 581 -9.44 19.40 14.32
CA GLY A 581 -10.22 18.43 13.56
C GLY A 581 -11.18 19.10 12.59
N LYS A 582 -12.06 18.27 12.02
CA LYS A 582 -13.15 18.73 11.15
C LYS A 582 -14.11 19.59 11.98
N ARG A 583 -14.47 20.79 11.50
CA ARG A 583 -15.44 21.69 12.18
C ARG A 583 -16.74 20.99 12.57
N GLU A 584 -17.14 20.00 11.79
CA GLU A 584 -18.30 19.15 12.06
C GLU A 584 -18.22 18.42 13.40
N VAL A 585 -17.06 17.88 13.75
CA VAL A 585 -16.83 17.11 14.98
C VAL A 585 -16.96 18.04 16.18
N ASN A 586 -16.31 19.20 16.11
CA ASN A 586 -16.41 20.22 17.14
C ASN A 586 -17.86 20.68 17.33
N ARG A 587 -18.63 20.83 16.25
CA ARG A 587 -20.06 21.14 16.32
C ARG A 587 -20.85 20.05 17.02
N GLN A 588 -20.65 18.78 16.67
CA GLN A 588 -21.35 17.65 17.28
C GLN A 588 -21.06 17.53 18.78
N VAL A 589 -19.79 17.69 19.16
CA VAL A 589 -19.38 17.72 20.58
C VAL A 589 -20.02 18.91 21.30
N ALA A 590 -19.95 20.12 20.73
CA ALA A 590 -20.55 21.32 21.30
C ALA A 590 -22.08 21.20 21.46
N GLN A 591 -22.76 20.60 20.48
CA GLN A 591 -24.21 20.38 20.54
C GLN A 591 -24.60 19.44 21.68
N ARG A 592 -23.82 18.37 21.90
CA ARG A 592 -24.03 17.45 23.02
C ARG A 592 -23.75 18.15 24.36
N LEU A 593 -22.63 18.87 24.47
CA LEU A 593 -22.30 19.67 25.67
C LEU A 593 -23.40 20.67 26.03
N LEU A 594 -23.91 21.41 25.06
CA LEU A 594 -24.99 22.38 25.26
C LEU A 594 -26.28 21.70 25.75
N ARG A 595 -26.62 20.53 25.20
CA ARG A 595 -27.79 19.75 25.62
C ARG A 595 -27.71 19.33 27.10
N PHE A 596 -26.50 19.06 27.60
CA PHE A 596 -26.23 18.72 29.00
C PHE A 596 -26.01 19.93 29.91
N GLY A 597 -26.07 21.16 29.37
CA GLY A 597 -25.94 22.40 30.13
C GLY A 597 -24.52 22.95 30.24
N PHE A 598 -23.53 22.34 29.57
CA PHE A 598 -22.14 22.80 29.52
C PHE A 598 -21.94 23.85 28.40
N ALA A 599 -22.67 24.96 28.52
CA ALA A 599 -22.72 25.97 27.47
C ALA A 599 -21.41 26.76 27.31
N GLN A 600 -20.64 26.94 28.39
CA GLN A 600 -19.34 27.61 28.31
C GLN A 600 -18.33 26.76 27.55
N GLU A 601 -18.34 25.46 27.80
CA GLU A 601 -17.47 24.49 27.14
C GLU A 601 -17.90 24.26 25.69
N ALA A 602 -19.21 24.27 25.40
CA ALA A 602 -19.70 24.27 24.03
C ALA A 602 -19.14 25.45 23.20
N LEU A 603 -19.07 26.67 23.78
CA LEU A 603 -18.42 27.81 23.13
C LEU A 603 -16.92 27.61 22.94
N HIS A 604 -16.25 26.98 23.92
CA HIS A 604 -14.83 26.68 23.81
C HIS A 604 -14.55 25.72 22.63
N TRP A 605 -15.37 24.68 22.48
CA TRP A 605 -15.29 23.70 21.38
C TRP A 605 -15.57 24.31 20.01
N LEU A 606 -16.55 25.22 19.90
CA LEU A 606 -16.82 25.95 18.65
C LEU A 606 -15.71 26.96 18.30
N GLY A 607 -14.98 27.44 19.29
CA GLY A 607 -13.92 28.43 19.13
C GLY A 607 -14.44 29.88 19.03
N PRO A 608 -13.57 30.82 18.64
CA PRO A 608 -13.92 32.24 18.64
C PRO A 608 -15.09 32.58 17.70
N ALA A 609 -16.03 33.38 18.17
CA ALA A 609 -17.19 33.83 17.39
C ALA A 609 -16.83 34.45 16.02
N GLY A 610 -15.70 35.15 15.93
CA GLY A 610 -15.24 35.79 14.70
C GLY A 610 -14.72 34.83 13.62
N SER A 611 -14.43 33.56 13.98
CA SER A 611 -13.99 32.53 13.03
C SER A 611 -15.13 31.62 12.55
N LEU A 612 -16.36 31.84 13.03
CA LEU A 612 -17.52 31.03 12.66
C LEU A 612 -18.11 31.53 11.33
N GLU A 613 -17.88 30.79 10.25
CA GLU A 613 -18.41 31.12 8.92
C GLU A 613 -19.77 30.48 8.66
N ALA A 614 -19.99 29.25 9.12
CA ALA A 614 -21.22 28.51 8.88
C ALA A 614 -22.36 29.05 9.75
N GLU A 615 -23.53 29.23 9.14
CA GLU A 615 -24.75 29.68 9.82
C GLU A 615 -25.11 28.77 11.01
N ALA A 616 -25.06 27.45 10.83
CA ALA A 616 -25.35 26.47 11.88
C ALA A 616 -24.44 26.63 13.11
N ASP A 617 -23.13 26.88 12.90
CA ASP A 617 -22.18 27.08 13.99
C ASP A 617 -22.47 28.37 14.75
N ARG A 618 -22.82 29.44 14.03
CA ARG A 618 -23.18 30.74 14.63
C ARG A 618 -24.47 30.63 15.44
N VAL A 619 -25.47 29.92 14.94
CA VAL A 619 -26.72 29.70 15.68
C VAL A 619 -26.46 28.90 16.96
N LEU A 620 -25.68 27.81 16.88
CA LEU A 620 -25.34 27.00 18.05
C LEU A 620 -24.52 27.78 19.08
N ALA A 621 -23.53 28.57 18.64
CA ALA A 621 -22.75 29.44 19.51
C ALA A 621 -23.63 30.54 20.16
N ALA A 622 -24.58 31.10 19.40
CA ALA A 622 -25.51 32.10 19.91
C ALA A 622 -26.44 31.52 20.98
N GLU A 623 -26.90 30.27 20.79
CA GLU A 623 -27.68 29.52 21.79
C GLU A 623 -26.87 29.27 23.06
N ALA A 624 -25.62 28.82 22.93
CA ALA A 624 -24.71 28.61 24.06
C ALA A 624 -24.42 29.92 24.82
N ALA A 625 -24.15 31.02 24.11
CA ALA A 625 -23.97 32.35 24.72
C ALA A 625 -25.23 32.82 25.48
N LEU A 626 -26.42 32.52 24.94
CA LEU A 626 -27.67 32.87 25.58
C LEU A 626 -27.92 32.05 26.86
N ALA A 627 -27.49 30.78 26.87
CA ALA A 627 -27.60 29.89 28.03
C ALA A 627 -26.72 30.35 29.20
N ILE A 628 -25.52 30.89 28.93
CA ILE A 628 -24.64 31.51 29.95
C ILE A 628 -25.02 32.97 30.29
N ARG A 629 -26.18 33.46 29.83
CA ARG A 629 -26.68 34.83 30.01
C ARG A 629 -25.81 35.94 29.38
N ASP A 630 -24.96 35.62 28.41
CA ASP A 630 -24.22 36.62 27.64
C ASP A 630 -24.98 37.03 26.37
N ALA A 631 -26.08 37.76 26.58
CA ALA A 631 -26.93 38.24 25.50
C ALA A 631 -26.22 39.24 24.56
N ARG A 632 -25.16 39.92 25.03
CA ARG A 632 -24.36 40.83 24.18
C ARG A 632 -23.56 40.02 23.16
N LEU A 633 -22.96 38.92 23.60
CA LEU A 633 -22.28 37.99 22.72
C LEU A 633 -23.25 37.33 21.73
N THR A 634 -24.43 36.90 22.18
CA THR A 634 -25.48 36.35 21.30
C THR A 634 -25.81 37.31 20.15
N VAL A 635 -26.09 38.59 20.43
CA VAL A 635 -26.39 39.59 19.39
C VAL A 635 -25.22 39.80 18.44
N ARG A 636 -23.98 39.80 18.96
CA ARG A 636 -22.76 39.94 18.13
C ARG A 636 -22.58 38.74 17.20
N ILE A 637 -22.76 37.52 17.71
CA ILE A 637 -22.64 36.28 16.91
C ILE A 637 -23.70 36.25 15.80
N LEU A 638 -24.92 36.72 16.08
CA LEU A 638 -26.03 36.70 15.11
C LEU A 638 -26.06 37.91 14.16
N ALA A 639 -25.09 38.82 14.24
CA ALA A 639 -25.06 40.05 13.43
C ALA A 639 -25.00 39.74 11.93
N GLY A 640 -25.94 40.26 11.15
CA GLY A 640 -26.00 40.03 9.70
C GLY A 640 -26.49 38.64 9.28
N LEU A 641 -26.87 37.77 10.24
CA LEU A 641 -27.55 36.52 9.93
C LEU A 641 -29.06 36.78 9.74
N GLY A 642 -29.75 36.01 8.89
CA GLY A 642 -31.21 36.07 8.76
C GLY A 642 -31.86 34.80 9.31
N GLY A 643 -33.19 34.69 9.21
CA GLY A 643 -33.91 33.44 9.48
C GLY A 643 -34.63 33.39 10.83
N ALA A 644 -35.70 32.60 10.88
CA ALA A 644 -36.62 32.55 12.02
C ALA A 644 -35.95 32.11 13.33
N GLU A 645 -34.96 31.20 13.25
CA GLU A 645 -34.23 30.71 14.43
C GLU A 645 -33.30 31.78 15.01
N ALA A 646 -32.57 32.48 14.13
CA ALA A 646 -31.71 33.60 14.52
C ALA A 646 -32.55 34.76 15.10
N ASP A 647 -33.71 35.06 14.50
CA ASP A 647 -34.65 36.06 14.99
C ASP A 647 -35.18 35.68 16.39
N ALA A 648 -35.57 34.42 16.60
CA ALA A 648 -36.03 33.93 17.89
C ALA A 648 -34.94 34.07 18.98
N LEU A 649 -33.68 33.76 18.65
CA LEU A 649 -32.54 33.95 19.55
C LEU A 649 -32.27 35.43 19.84
N ARG A 650 -32.39 36.32 18.84
CA ARG A 650 -32.26 37.78 19.05
C ARG A 650 -33.36 38.33 19.94
N ALA A 651 -34.60 37.89 19.77
CA ALA A 651 -35.71 38.31 20.64
C ALA A 651 -35.47 37.88 22.09
N ARG A 652 -35.00 36.64 22.32
CA ARG A 652 -34.62 36.16 23.66
C ARG A 652 -33.44 36.93 24.24
N ALA A 653 -32.43 37.25 23.45
CA ALA A 653 -31.30 38.07 23.86
C ALA A 653 -31.75 39.50 24.21
N ALA A 654 -32.65 40.11 23.44
CA ALA A 654 -33.21 41.43 23.70
C ALA A 654 -33.95 41.48 25.04
N ILE A 655 -34.72 40.43 25.39
CA ILE A 655 -35.34 40.30 26.71
C ILE A 655 -34.27 40.26 27.81
N GLN A 656 -33.21 39.45 27.67
CA GLN A 656 -32.13 39.39 28.66
C GLN A 656 -31.38 40.72 28.83
N LEU A 657 -31.32 41.54 27.78
CA LEU A 657 -30.74 42.89 27.80
C LEU A 657 -31.71 43.95 28.35
N GLY A 658 -32.95 43.59 28.69
CA GLY A 658 -33.98 44.52 29.14
C GLY A 658 -34.61 45.35 28.02
N ASN A 659 -34.40 44.99 26.76
CA ASN A 659 -34.99 45.67 25.61
C ASN A 659 -36.24 44.93 25.12
N ALA A 660 -37.33 45.07 25.87
CA ALA A 660 -38.61 44.43 25.57
C ALA A 660 -39.22 44.92 24.24
N ASN A 661 -39.07 46.21 23.92
CA ASN A 661 -39.53 46.81 22.66
C ASN A 661 -38.93 46.10 21.44
N ALA A 662 -37.61 45.89 21.43
CA ALA A 662 -36.95 45.19 20.33
C ALA A 662 -37.38 43.72 20.23
N ALA A 663 -37.58 43.05 21.37
CA ALA A 663 -38.06 41.67 21.39
C ALA A 663 -39.48 41.56 20.82
N ALA A 664 -40.37 42.49 21.19
CA ALA A 664 -41.75 42.52 20.73
C ALA A 664 -41.84 42.74 19.22
N ALA A 665 -41.09 43.70 18.68
CA ALA A 665 -40.99 43.95 17.24
C ALA A 665 -40.57 42.69 16.45
N ILE A 666 -39.59 41.93 16.97
CA ILE A 666 -39.15 40.68 16.35
C ILE A 666 -40.25 39.60 16.42
N PHE A 667 -40.91 39.43 17.57
CA PHE A 667 -41.99 38.45 17.70
C PHE A 667 -43.19 38.77 16.79
N LEU A 668 -43.56 40.05 16.66
CA LEU A 668 -44.60 40.51 15.74
C LEU A 668 -44.25 40.19 14.29
N ALA A 669 -43.01 40.49 13.88
CA ALA A 669 -42.51 40.17 12.54
C ALA A 669 -42.53 38.67 12.25
N SER A 670 -42.25 37.83 13.27
CA SER A 670 -42.31 36.36 13.16
C SER A 670 -43.72 35.77 13.25
N GLY A 671 -44.74 36.57 13.59
CA GLY A 671 -46.12 36.10 13.78
C GLY A 671 -46.42 35.40 15.11
N ASP A 672 -45.47 35.35 16.06
CA ASP A 672 -45.69 34.77 17.40
C ASP A 672 -46.42 35.76 18.30
N LYS A 673 -47.74 35.88 18.09
CA LYS A 673 -48.61 36.81 18.81
C LYS A 673 -48.55 36.66 20.33
N ARG A 674 -48.40 35.43 20.84
CA ARG A 674 -48.37 35.17 22.28
C ARG A 674 -47.09 35.69 22.93
N ARG A 675 -45.93 35.43 22.31
CA ARG A 675 -44.65 35.96 22.82
C ARG A 675 -44.53 37.46 22.58
N ALA A 676 -45.06 37.98 21.47
CA ALA A 676 -45.16 39.41 21.20
C ALA A 676 -45.94 40.13 22.31
N LEU A 677 -47.15 39.68 22.64
CA LEU A 677 -47.98 40.29 23.68
C LEU A 677 -47.27 40.34 25.05
N ARG A 678 -46.56 39.27 25.41
CA ARG A 678 -45.77 39.24 26.65
C ARG A 678 -44.62 40.24 26.62
N ALA A 679 -43.94 40.38 25.49
CA ALA A 679 -42.87 41.36 25.32
C ALA A 679 -43.43 42.79 25.32
N GLU A 680 -44.57 43.06 24.68
CA GLU A 680 -45.26 44.36 24.70
C GLU A 680 -45.72 44.76 26.11
N PHE A 681 -46.18 43.78 26.90
CA PHE A 681 -46.49 43.98 28.32
C PHE A 681 -45.25 44.44 29.12
N TRP A 682 -44.08 43.84 28.88
CA TRP A 682 -42.82 44.27 29.52
C TRP A 682 -42.29 45.59 28.97
N ALA A 683 -42.61 45.93 27.72
CA ALA A 683 -42.27 47.18 27.07
C ALA A 683 -43.16 48.35 27.53
N GLY A 684 -44.39 48.07 27.97
CA GLY A 684 -45.36 49.06 28.39
C GLY A 684 -46.17 49.66 27.24
N ASP A 685 -46.27 49.00 26.09
CA ASP A 685 -47.15 49.42 24.98
C ASP A 685 -48.59 48.96 25.25
N TRP A 686 -49.28 49.72 26.11
CA TRP A 686 -50.67 49.44 26.48
C TRP A 686 -51.63 49.66 25.30
N SER A 687 -51.28 50.49 24.31
CA SER A 687 -52.10 50.70 23.11
C SER A 687 -52.22 49.43 22.29
N TYR A 688 -51.10 48.76 22.05
CA TYR A 688 -51.09 47.48 21.35
C TYR A 688 -51.89 46.40 22.10
N ILE A 689 -51.76 46.36 23.43
CA ILE A 689 -52.46 45.38 24.27
C ILE A 689 -53.98 45.61 24.25
N ALA A 690 -54.43 46.87 24.27
CA ALA A 690 -55.84 47.22 24.21
C ALA A 690 -56.48 46.79 22.87
N ASP A 691 -55.75 46.94 21.76
CA ASP A 691 -56.25 46.67 20.40
C ASP A 691 -56.33 45.18 20.06
N GLN A 692 -55.49 44.33 20.67
CA GLN A 692 -55.45 42.90 20.34
C GLN A 692 -56.50 42.05 21.09
N ASP A 693 -57.19 42.60 22.09
CA ASP A 693 -58.17 41.92 22.98
C ASP A 693 -57.76 40.49 23.36
N ALA A 694 -56.51 40.35 23.76
CA ALA A 694 -55.93 39.06 24.07
C ALA A 694 -55.82 38.89 25.59
N ALA A 695 -56.40 37.79 26.08
CA ALA A 695 -56.35 37.36 27.48
C ALA A 695 -57.09 38.25 28.50
N GLY A 696 -58.07 39.08 28.07
CA GLY A 696 -58.83 39.93 29.00
C GLY A 696 -58.03 41.11 29.57
N LEU A 697 -56.90 41.46 28.95
CA LEU A 697 -56.04 42.58 29.34
C LEU A 697 -56.53 43.95 28.84
N SER A 698 -57.44 43.98 27.87
CA SER A 698 -57.93 45.22 27.27
C SER A 698 -58.61 46.18 28.24
N PRO A 699 -59.46 45.74 29.20
CA PRO A 699 -60.02 46.63 30.22
C PRO A 699 -58.92 47.29 31.07
N ALA A 700 -57.90 46.52 31.48
CA ALA A 700 -56.77 47.02 32.26
C ALA A 700 -55.91 48.00 31.45
N ALA A 701 -55.63 47.69 30.18
CA ALA A 701 -54.90 48.56 29.27
C ALA A 701 -55.66 49.87 28.99
N ALA A 702 -56.99 49.81 28.81
CA ALA A 702 -57.84 50.98 28.60
C ALA A 702 -57.82 51.94 29.80
N ILE A 703 -57.76 51.44 31.03
CA ILE A 703 -57.61 52.26 32.24
C ILE A 703 -56.26 52.98 32.24
N LEU A 704 -55.17 52.30 31.85
CA LEU A 704 -53.83 52.89 31.80
C LEU A 704 -53.66 53.93 30.69
N LEU A 705 -54.37 53.76 29.56
CA LEU A 705 -54.39 54.71 28.44
C LEU A 705 -55.32 55.91 28.67
N SER A 706 -56.31 55.77 29.56
CA SER A 706 -57.27 56.82 29.86
C SER A 706 -56.60 57.94 30.66
N SER A 707 -56.29 59.06 30.00
CA SER A 707 -55.97 60.30 30.72
C SER A 707 -57.25 60.88 31.32
N PRO A 708 -57.29 61.19 32.63
CA PRO A 708 -58.45 61.81 33.23
C PRO A 708 -58.67 63.18 32.60
N ALA A 709 -59.71 63.30 31.78
CA ALA A 709 -60.11 64.59 31.22
C ALA A 709 -60.66 65.46 32.35
N VAL A 710 -59.80 66.32 32.92
CA VAL A 710 -60.24 67.36 33.85
C VAL A 710 -60.92 68.44 33.01
N GLY A 711 -62.24 68.37 32.87
CA GLY A 711 -63.00 69.48 32.33
C GLY A 711 -62.74 70.73 33.17
N ALA A 712 -62.24 71.80 32.58
CA ALA A 712 -61.90 73.05 33.27
C ALA A 712 -63.10 73.73 33.98
N SER A 713 -64.33 73.22 33.76
CA SER A 713 -65.59 73.67 34.37
C SER A 713 -66.29 72.61 35.24
N GLU A 714 -65.64 71.48 35.55
CA GLU A 714 -66.26 70.38 36.31
C GLU A 714 -66.33 70.71 37.81
N GLY A 715 -67.55 70.79 38.37
CA GLY A 715 -67.79 71.03 39.79
C GLY A 715 -67.30 69.89 40.70
N ILE A 716 -67.02 70.19 41.97
CA ILE A 716 -66.39 69.26 42.94
C ILE A 716 -67.17 67.95 43.11
N LEU A 717 -68.51 68.00 43.16
CA LEU A 717 -69.34 66.80 43.28
C LEU A 717 -69.31 65.92 42.03
N ALA A 718 -69.40 66.53 40.84
CA ALA A 718 -69.32 65.82 39.56
C ALA A 718 -67.97 65.11 39.40
N ARG A 719 -66.89 65.78 39.82
CA ARG A 719 -65.54 65.20 39.88
C ARG A 719 -65.46 64.03 40.86
N GLY A 720 -66.06 64.15 42.04
CA GLY A 720 -66.10 63.09 43.04
C GLY A 720 -66.86 61.85 42.56
N THR A 721 -68.02 62.03 41.92
CA THR A 721 -68.79 60.92 41.33
C THR A 721 -68.04 60.25 40.18
N ARG A 722 -67.33 61.02 39.35
CA ARG A 722 -66.52 60.47 38.26
C ARG A 722 -65.34 59.65 38.79
N LEU A 723 -64.57 60.18 39.75
CA LEU A 723 -63.45 59.45 40.36
C LEU A 723 -63.90 58.19 41.10
N ALA A 724 -65.08 58.20 41.73
CA ALA A 724 -65.66 57.02 42.36
C ALA A 724 -66.02 55.94 41.32
N GLY A 725 -66.64 56.33 40.20
CA GLY A 725 -66.92 55.43 39.08
C GLY A 725 -65.64 54.86 38.43
N GLU A 726 -64.65 55.72 38.17
CA GLU A 726 -63.33 55.29 37.66
C GLU A 726 -62.64 54.31 38.62
N SER A 727 -62.74 54.53 39.94
CA SER A 727 -62.20 53.60 40.93
C SER A 727 -62.96 52.27 41.00
N GLU A 728 -64.26 52.25 40.73
CA GLU A 728 -65.07 51.03 40.69
C GLU A 728 -64.70 50.21 39.45
N THR A 729 -64.69 50.83 38.27
CA THR A 729 -64.25 50.20 37.01
C THR A 729 -62.81 49.68 37.10
N ALA A 730 -61.91 50.42 37.75
CA ALA A 730 -60.53 49.97 37.97
C ALA A 730 -60.44 48.74 38.88
N ARG A 731 -61.27 48.65 39.92
CA ARG A 731 -61.30 47.47 40.81
C ARG A 731 -61.88 46.26 40.11
N GLU A 732 -62.95 46.43 39.33
CA GLU A 732 -63.53 45.35 38.52
C GLU A 732 -62.50 44.81 37.52
N ALA A 733 -61.82 45.69 36.77
CA ALA A 733 -60.79 45.28 35.83
C ALA A 733 -59.60 44.56 36.50
N ILE A 734 -59.20 44.95 37.71
CA ILE A 734 -58.16 44.24 38.48
C ILE A 734 -58.65 42.86 38.94
N VAL A 735 -59.91 42.75 39.37
CA VAL A 735 -60.50 41.46 39.78
C VAL A 735 -60.57 40.51 38.57
N ASP A 736 -61.05 41.00 37.43
CA ASP A 736 -61.12 40.23 36.19
C ASP A 736 -59.72 39.81 35.72
N LEU A 737 -58.73 40.70 35.80
CA LEU A 737 -57.34 40.38 35.51
C LEU A 737 -56.80 39.28 36.45
N MET A 738 -57.01 39.39 37.76
CA MET A 738 -56.57 38.38 38.72
C MET A 738 -57.24 37.02 38.52
N GLN A 739 -58.45 36.98 37.96
CA GLN A 739 -59.16 35.75 37.60
C GLN A 739 -58.68 35.17 36.26
N ALA A 740 -58.21 36.00 35.33
CA ALA A 740 -57.70 35.59 34.02
C ALA A 740 -56.22 35.13 34.04
N VAL A 741 -55.40 35.70 34.91
CA VAL A 741 -53.95 35.43 35.03
C VAL A 741 -53.58 33.97 35.38
N PRO A 742 -54.33 33.17 36.18
CA PRO A 742 -53.90 31.83 36.60
C PRO A 742 -53.72 30.82 35.45
N GLU A 743 -54.35 31.03 34.29
CA GLU A 743 -54.28 30.08 33.18
C GLU A 743 -53.31 30.48 32.04
N GLN A 744 -52.80 31.71 32.01
CA GLN A 744 -52.11 32.24 30.80
C GLN A 744 -50.74 32.91 31.05
N PHE A 745 -50.41 33.24 32.30
CA PHE A 745 -49.11 33.80 32.69
C PHE A 745 -48.58 33.13 33.96
N PRO A 746 -47.76 32.08 33.87
CA PRO A 746 -46.96 31.62 35.00
C PRO A 746 -45.83 32.60 35.33
#